data_AF-A0AAX6EZU8-F1
#
_entry.id   AF-A0AAX6EZU8-F1
#
_cell.length_a   1.000
_cell.length_b   1.000
_cell.length_c   1.000
_cell.angle_alpha   90.00
_cell.angle_beta   90.00
_cell.angle_gamma   90.00
#
_symmetry.space_group_name_H-M   'P 1'
#
loop_
_entity.id
_entity.type
_entity.pdbx_description
1 polymer ?
#
loop_
_entity_poly.entity_id
_entity_poly.type
_entity_poly.pdbx_seq_one_letter_code
_entity_poly.pdbx_strand_id
1 'polypeptide(L)'
;MDDGGSLFEGMVLFSPLDDLSSSSSSSSYPPPPPPPPPPPQAPDSPPPIPIPEPLDEDLFSDLTLQSLTPEEKEEEATLLPPPPPPTTTSRQTSSCRKKKKAVRIGYGRNSSSSSSLHVEPEEEEVDLPPPPASPTPRSIPDQQQHQEQELVVVVEQKTQTQAEQDQQLDDDDHLLRRKKEENSTSQPEEDGNNKEKEKEKEKQHQQQQMGRVISWKEDAPLSSIEDKLRLFRSRISEEHDRIRQTASSLSLERKDLGRRRRKAMGDLNLASAKFKDLERQLEEACEAEDFETAERLSDSLAAAEKDKDALLADLRDAEAECDALDLKMQELLGSQIAAEEQGVTLLQQFAKDAAEYAELVLKNAEDISSKRLEEWQSAVELLEVNKIEVDIESHLISEARSGLENSVEHLVEDDRKKVDSLRIKRNILANELDDLLDLVRLKEAEIAENDSQIQAIDEKISNVINEFHGTQSSIDMTHNNLQLALSKIESETEALAIKKKDIDEFILLAQNKSSKLRELSNISLDEAKTCQDLVGLRKSVASSILKSREDKVELAKSEETILVEIQILKQQTSAARNTLQELSSVRANIQQEVGSLKQRIDFIDKRGPELEAEKKVAAAARNFKEAGRIAAEAKALNVEKETLQSKREKAVSDIEQLEEEIKGIVDKIHESEGLVLLKEKEAAMAGCKRLRLVAAAARAERTAALEMGDTEEGEILLKEAAVAESKARDLQETYDLEPEEEHEKTLGHFVSITLITNLAGKHLAEMAASFNLPSVDVSQL
;
A
#
# COMPACT_ATOMS: atom_id res chain seq x y z
N MET A 1 -19.04 62.14 17.27
CA MET A 1 -19.80 61.93 16.04
C MET A 1 -18.81 61.77 14.90
N ASP A 2 -18.63 60.57 14.37
CA ASP A 2 -19.01 59.30 15.00
C ASP A 2 -18.10 58.15 14.58
N ASP A 3 -18.36 56.97 15.13
CA ASP A 3 -17.54 55.76 15.00
C ASP A 3 -17.52 55.14 13.57
N GLY A 4 -16.56 54.23 13.35
CA GLY A 4 -16.45 53.38 12.17
C GLY A 4 -15.16 53.57 11.36
N GLY A 5 -14.41 52.52 11.02
CA GLY A 5 -14.55 51.11 11.38
C GLY A 5 -13.70 50.22 10.46
N SER A 6 -12.81 49.41 11.04
CA SER A 6 -11.95 48.48 10.28
C SER A 6 -12.69 47.18 9.93
N LEU A 7 -12.36 46.56 8.79
CA LEU A 7 -12.81 45.20 8.44
C LEU A 7 -11.85 44.54 7.44
N PHE A 8 -11.76 43.20 7.46
CA PHE A 8 -10.79 42.36 6.70
C PHE A 8 -9.33 42.59 7.13
N GLU A 9 -8.80 42.00 8.21
CA GLU A 9 -9.15 40.77 8.95
C GLU A 9 -8.92 39.45 8.17
N GLY A 10 -8.19 38.50 8.80
CA GLY A 10 -7.91 37.17 8.21
C GLY A 10 -6.63 36.44 8.64
N MET A 11 -6.22 36.48 9.93
CA MET A 11 -4.99 35.79 10.37
C MET A 11 -5.07 35.24 11.81
N VAL A 12 -5.49 33.97 11.98
CA VAL A 12 -5.63 33.32 13.32
C VAL A 12 -5.27 31.81 13.28
N LEU A 13 -4.30 31.43 14.11
CA LEU A 13 -4.04 30.18 14.85
C LEU A 13 -4.58 28.81 14.35
N PHE A 14 -3.73 27.76 14.49
CA PHE A 14 -3.87 26.76 15.56
C PHE A 14 -2.52 26.08 15.88
N SER A 15 -2.38 25.53 17.09
CA SER A 15 -1.16 24.89 17.62
C SER A 15 -1.25 23.35 17.62
N PRO A 16 -0.19 22.65 18.08
CA PRO A 16 -0.40 21.80 19.25
C PRO A 16 0.55 22.13 20.43
N LEU A 17 0.25 21.56 21.60
CA LEU A 17 1.00 21.72 22.85
C LEU A 17 2.14 20.70 22.95
N ASP A 18 3.09 20.97 23.85
CA ASP A 18 3.31 20.02 24.95
C ASP A 18 3.71 20.79 26.23
N ASP A 19 3.52 20.17 27.40
CA ASP A 19 3.65 20.80 28.74
C ASP A 19 4.56 19.95 29.66
N LEU A 20 5.23 20.55 30.66
CA LEU A 20 5.63 19.96 31.96
C LEU A 20 6.54 20.90 32.79
N SER A 21 5.91 21.72 33.63
CA SER A 21 6.26 21.96 35.05
C SER A 21 7.72 22.19 35.53
N SER A 22 7.93 23.40 36.09
CA SER A 22 8.39 23.65 37.48
C SER A 22 9.86 23.95 37.88
N SER A 23 10.02 25.14 38.49
CA SER A 23 10.74 25.42 39.77
C SER A 23 12.27 25.69 39.86
N SER A 24 12.62 26.98 39.72
CA SER A 24 13.28 27.82 40.78
C SER A 24 14.78 27.69 41.20
N SER A 25 15.29 28.83 41.69
CA SER A 25 16.39 29.04 42.68
C SER A 25 17.88 29.14 42.25
N SER A 26 18.28 30.36 41.87
CA SER A 26 19.31 31.22 42.51
C SER A 26 20.72 30.73 42.95
N SER A 27 21.70 31.64 42.78
CA SER A 27 23.00 31.75 43.52
C SER A 27 24.16 30.85 43.03
N SER A 28 25.45 31.25 43.01
CA SER A 28 26.13 32.53 43.34
C SER A 28 27.54 32.62 42.73
N TYR A 29 27.98 33.87 42.43
CA TYR A 29 29.29 34.54 42.68
C TYR A 29 30.59 33.73 43.01
N PRO A 30 31.81 34.19 42.62
CA PRO A 30 32.26 35.60 42.71
C PRO A 30 33.15 36.21 41.57
N PRO A 31 33.47 37.53 41.62
CA PRO A 31 34.26 38.31 40.63
C PRO A 31 35.65 38.76 41.17
N PRO A 32 36.42 39.76 40.63
CA PRO A 32 36.35 40.52 39.37
C PRO A 32 37.56 40.20 38.44
N PRO A 33 38.66 40.99 38.15
CA PRO A 33 39.11 42.36 38.50
C PRO A 33 39.31 43.37 37.30
N PRO A 34 39.47 44.69 37.56
CA PRO A 34 39.88 45.73 36.58
C PRO A 34 41.36 46.22 36.84
N PRO A 35 42.03 47.06 35.99
CA PRO A 35 41.73 48.51 35.87
C PRO A 35 41.99 49.20 34.49
N PRO A 36 41.63 50.50 34.32
CA PRO A 36 41.89 51.37 33.15
C PRO A 36 42.82 52.58 33.53
N PRO A 37 42.82 53.78 32.89
CA PRO A 37 42.64 54.19 31.48
C PRO A 37 43.90 54.91 30.83
N PRO A 38 44.00 56.24 30.51
CA PRO A 38 44.22 56.67 29.11
C PRO A 38 45.39 57.71 28.87
N PRO A 39 45.32 58.78 28.01
CA PRO A 39 46.43 59.22 27.15
C PRO A 39 47.26 60.38 27.77
N PRO A 40 48.29 60.93 27.07
CA PRO A 40 48.12 61.97 26.02
C PRO A 40 49.07 61.72 24.80
N GLN A 41 49.34 62.59 23.82
CA GLN A 41 49.16 64.06 23.66
C GLN A 41 49.16 64.47 22.17
N ALA A 42 48.49 65.60 21.85
CA ALA A 42 48.54 66.34 20.58
C ALA A 42 49.47 67.59 20.76
N PRO A 43 49.51 68.67 19.92
CA PRO A 43 48.80 69.00 18.67
C PRO A 43 49.80 69.39 17.53
N ASP A 44 49.55 70.20 16.48
CA ASP A 44 48.45 71.03 15.93
C ASP A 44 48.42 70.86 14.36
N SER A 45 47.42 71.18 13.52
CA SER A 45 46.39 72.26 13.42
C SER A 45 46.89 73.61 12.83
N PRO A 46 46.03 74.53 12.33
CA PRO A 46 44.69 74.42 11.69
C PRO A 46 44.59 75.32 10.38
N PRO A 47 43.45 75.97 10.02
CA PRO A 47 42.21 75.52 9.31
C PRO A 47 42.04 76.29 7.94
N PRO A 48 40.85 76.64 7.34
CA PRO A 48 39.41 76.31 7.57
C PRO A 48 38.44 76.06 6.34
N ILE A 49 37.40 75.21 6.50
CA ILE A 49 35.92 75.42 6.21
C ILE A 49 35.43 75.76 4.74
N PRO A 50 34.23 75.33 4.19
CA PRO A 50 33.25 74.25 4.47
C PRO A 50 32.65 73.44 3.23
N ILE A 51 31.76 72.48 3.55
CA ILE A 51 30.57 71.87 2.86
C ILE A 51 29.90 72.76 1.75
N PRO A 52 29.39 72.26 0.57
CA PRO A 52 28.33 71.23 0.42
C PRO A 52 28.33 70.26 -0.81
N GLU A 53 27.31 69.38 -0.84
CA GLU A 53 26.70 68.58 -1.94
C GLU A 53 25.89 69.43 -2.96
N PRO A 54 25.28 68.88 -4.05
CA PRO A 54 25.62 67.74 -4.94
C PRO A 54 25.42 68.05 -6.47
N LEU A 55 25.43 66.99 -7.30
CA LEU A 55 24.67 66.77 -8.56
C LEU A 55 25.15 67.25 -9.94
N ASP A 56 24.84 66.36 -10.89
CA ASP A 56 24.42 66.48 -12.29
C ASP A 56 25.39 66.58 -13.49
N GLU A 57 24.89 65.99 -14.57
CA GLU A 57 25.50 65.83 -15.89
C GLU A 57 25.03 66.93 -16.85
N ASP A 58 25.94 67.72 -17.42
CA ASP A 58 25.91 68.09 -18.85
C ASP A 58 27.22 68.81 -19.22
N LEU A 59 28.00 68.27 -20.16
CA LEU A 59 29.35 68.79 -20.47
C LEU A 59 29.66 68.90 -21.97
N PHE A 60 28.62 69.00 -22.81
CA PHE A 60 28.74 69.40 -24.21
C PHE A 60 27.74 70.50 -24.58
N SER A 61 28.00 71.71 -24.07
CA SER A 61 27.36 72.94 -24.56
C SER A 61 28.26 74.16 -24.36
N ASP A 62 28.98 74.55 -25.41
CA ASP A 62 28.92 75.95 -25.86
C ASP A 62 29.21 76.07 -27.37
N LEU A 63 28.65 77.12 -27.99
CA LEU A 63 28.87 77.49 -29.40
C LEU A 63 29.80 78.72 -29.46
N THR A 64 30.31 79.13 -30.63
CA THR A 64 29.70 80.16 -31.51
C THR A 64 30.84 80.74 -32.41
N LEU A 65 30.67 81.58 -33.44
CA LEU A 65 29.60 82.48 -33.93
C LEU A 65 29.59 82.56 -35.48
N GLN A 66 28.40 82.81 -36.07
CA GLN A 66 28.11 83.75 -37.19
C GLN A 66 28.78 83.56 -38.58
N SER A 67 28.15 83.92 -39.71
CA SER A 67 26.77 84.37 -40.02
C SER A 67 26.56 84.45 -41.54
N LEU A 68 25.31 84.32 -42.03
CA LEU A 68 24.69 85.23 -43.03
C LEU A 68 23.22 84.82 -43.39
N THR A 69 22.28 85.73 -43.17
CA THR A 69 20.91 85.79 -43.74
C THR A 69 20.88 86.84 -44.88
N PRO A 70 19.93 86.84 -45.84
CA PRO A 70 18.49 87.19 -45.67
C PRO A 70 17.52 86.27 -46.47
N GLU A 71 16.17 86.37 -46.50
CA GLU A 71 15.09 86.95 -45.64
C GLU A 71 13.71 86.60 -46.29
N GLU A 72 12.58 87.03 -45.68
CA GLU A 72 11.18 87.01 -46.19
C GLU A 72 10.44 85.63 -46.13
N LYS A 73 9.43 85.41 -45.23
CA LYS A 73 8.01 85.89 -45.17
C LYS A 73 7.04 85.00 -46.00
N GLU A 74 5.79 84.71 -45.62
CA GLU A 74 4.93 84.98 -44.44
C GLU A 74 3.70 84.02 -44.46
N GLU A 75 3.07 83.73 -43.30
CA GLU A 75 1.61 83.46 -43.09
C GLU A 75 0.87 82.31 -43.87
N GLU A 76 -0.28 81.73 -43.46
CA GLU A 76 -0.99 81.58 -42.16
C GLU A 76 -1.94 80.33 -42.16
N ALA A 77 -2.47 80.00 -40.98
CA ALA A 77 -3.73 79.28 -40.64
C ALA A 77 -4.51 78.35 -41.63
N THR A 78 -4.55 77.06 -41.26
CA THR A 78 -5.76 76.26 -40.89
C THR A 78 -7.07 76.30 -41.72
N LEU A 79 -7.55 75.13 -42.19
CA LEU A 79 -8.96 74.64 -42.02
C LEU A 79 -9.15 73.16 -42.50
N LEU A 80 -10.32 72.56 -42.20
CA LEU A 80 -10.68 71.13 -42.35
C LEU A 80 -11.64 70.88 -43.59
N PRO A 81 -12.41 69.77 -43.72
CA PRO A 81 -12.12 68.48 -44.39
C PRO A 81 -13.20 68.11 -45.49
N PRO A 82 -13.55 66.85 -45.87
CA PRO A 82 -12.78 65.61 -46.13
C PRO A 82 -12.84 65.09 -47.64
N PRO A 83 -13.55 64.03 -48.14
CA PRO A 83 -13.01 63.07 -49.14
C PRO A 83 -13.96 62.78 -50.37
N PRO A 84 -13.90 61.65 -51.15
CA PRO A 84 -12.80 60.75 -51.56
C PRO A 84 -12.44 60.68 -53.10
N PRO A 85 -12.86 59.70 -53.97
CA PRO A 85 -11.92 58.92 -54.84
C PRO A 85 -12.25 58.98 -56.38
N PRO A 86 -11.92 57.98 -57.25
CA PRO A 86 -10.60 57.54 -57.74
C PRO A 86 -10.50 57.43 -59.31
N THR A 87 -9.43 56.78 -59.81
CA THR A 87 -9.28 56.09 -61.14
C THR A 87 -9.35 56.87 -62.46
N THR A 88 -8.31 56.75 -63.31
CA THR A 88 -8.35 55.92 -64.55
C THR A 88 -6.99 55.87 -65.27
N THR A 89 -6.82 54.90 -66.19
CA THR A 89 -5.61 54.63 -67.00
C THR A 89 -5.84 55.04 -68.46
N SER A 90 -4.83 55.48 -69.25
CA SER A 90 -4.60 55.04 -70.66
C SER A 90 -3.55 55.82 -71.51
N ARG A 91 -2.39 55.16 -71.77
CA ARG A 91 -1.69 54.98 -73.09
C ARG A 91 -1.02 56.13 -73.90
N GLN A 92 -0.07 55.68 -74.76
CA GLN A 92 0.59 56.31 -75.93
C GLN A 92 1.65 57.42 -75.64
N THR A 93 2.75 57.58 -76.40
CA THR A 93 3.19 56.97 -77.69
C THR A 93 4.72 56.75 -77.79
N SER A 94 5.18 56.07 -78.86
CA SER A 94 6.54 55.56 -79.14
C SER A 94 7.53 56.48 -79.89
N SER A 95 8.85 56.38 -79.62
CA SER A 95 9.99 56.59 -80.57
C SER A 95 11.38 56.42 -79.88
N CYS A 96 12.57 56.24 -80.52
CA CYS A 96 13.06 55.25 -81.51
C CYS A 96 14.61 55.39 -81.71
N ARG A 97 15.33 54.32 -82.16
CA ARG A 97 16.79 54.27 -82.56
C ARG A 97 17.78 54.31 -81.36
N LYS A 98 18.97 53.67 -81.24
CA LYS A 98 20.02 52.93 -82.05
C LYS A 98 20.60 51.80 -81.13
N LYS A 99 21.59 50.89 -81.41
CA LYS A 99 22.49 50.49 -82.53
C LYS A 99 22.66 48.92 -82.55
N LYS A 100 23.89 48.37 -82.62
CA LYS A 100 24.38 46.93 -82.64
C LYS A 100 25.89 46.92 -82.23
N LYS A 101 26.64 45.83 -81.96
CA LYS A 101 26.62 44.34 -82.19
C LYS A 101 27.06 43.62 -80.86
N ALA A 102 26.71 42.39 -80.46
CA ALA A 102 26.61 41.04 -81.09
C ALA A 102 27.98 40.35 -81.29
N VAL A 103 28.21 39.04 -81.02
CA VAL A 103 27.38 37.79 -81.05
C VAL A 103 27.80 36.86 -79.86
N ARG A 104 26.90 36.33 -78.98
CA ARG A 104 26.06 35.08 -79.05
C ARG A 104 26.90 33.78 -79.15
N ILE A 105 26.62 32.59 -78.59
CA ILE A 105 25.47 31.82 -78.00
C ILE A 105 25.97 31.24 -76.62
N GLY A 106 25.28 30.62 -75.63
CA GLY A 106 24.05 29.79 -75.45
C GLY A 106 24.43 28.29 -75.26
N TYR A 107 23.75 27.38 -74.55
CA TYR A 107 22.45 27.29 -73.81
C TYR A 107 22.61 26.23 -72.67
N GLY A 108 21.70 25.98 -71.71
CA GLY A 108 20.46 26.67 -71.32
C GLY A 108 19.50 25.86 -70.40
N ARG A 109 19.01 26.51 -69.33
CA ARG A 109 17.72 26.33 -68.58
C ARG A 109 17.25 24.96 -68.03
N ASN A 110 17.47 24.80 -66.71
CA ASN A 110 16.50 24.75 -65.59
C ASN A 110 15.01 24.37 -65.78
N SER A 111 14.48 23.67 -64.74
CA SER A 111 13.12 23.76 -64.11
C SER A 111 11.90 23.25 -64.91
N SER A 112 10.79 22.78 -64.31
CA SER A 112 10.19 23.09 -62.99
C SER A 112 9.35 21.95 -62.36
N SER A 113 8.69 22.22 -61.22
CA SER A 113 7.88 21.30 -60.39
C SER A 113 6.36 21.45 -60.57
N SER A 114 5.56 20.42 -60.22
CA SER A 114 4.26 20.56 -59.49
C SER A 114 3.56 19.23 -59.15
N SER A 115 2.92 19.23 -57.99
CA SER A 115 2.01 18.27 -57.32
C SER A 115 0.89 17.60 -58.14
N SER A 116 0.46 16.39 -57.72
CA SER A 116 -0.96 16.06 -57.35
C SER A 116 -1.10 14.65 -56.74
N LEU A 117 -2.33 14.28 -56.31
CA LEU A 117 -2.72 13.07 -55.57
C LEU A 117 -3.36 11.95 -56.44
N HIS A 118 -3.51 10.77 -55.81
CA HIS A 118 -4.71 9.90 -55.77
C HIS A 118 -4.76 8.60 -56.63
N VAL A 119 -5.29 7.53 -56.00
CA VAL A 119 -5.98 6.32 -56.56
C VAL A 119 -5.17 4.99 -56.63
N GLU A 120 -5.45 4.10 -55.67
CA GLU A 120 -5.41 2.62 -55.67
C GLU A 120 -6.61 2.03 -56.48
N PRO A 121 -6.73 0.72 -56.85
CA PRO A 121 -6.17 -0.48 -56.18
C PRO A 121 -5.70 -1.65 -57.10
N GLU A 122 -5.35 -2.81 -56.47
CA GLU A 122 -5.61 -4.24 -56.88
C GLU A 122 -5.10 -4.79 -58.27
N GLU A 123 -4.67 -6.06 -58.44
CA GLU A 123 -4.22 -7.15 -57.53
C GLU A 123 -3.48 -8.26 -58.36
N GLU A 124 -3.07 -9.39 -57.73
CA GLU A 124 -2.61 -10.69 -58.31
C GLU A 124 -1.28 -10.74 -59.15
N GLU A 125 -0.42 -11.77 -59.09
CA GLU A 125 -0.18 -12.87 -58.12
C GLU A 125 1.23 -13.54 -58.37
N VAL A 126 1.76 -14.31 -57.38
CA VAL A 126 2.89 -15.30 -57.40
C VAL A 126 4.30 -14.90 -57.92
N ASP A 127 5.44 -15.46 -57.47
CA ASP A 127 5.77 -16.55 -56.51
C ASP A 127 7.11 -16.26 -55.76
N LEU A 128 7.57 -17.19 -54.90
CA LEU A 128 8.66 -17.04 -53.92
C LEU A 128 10.05 -17.62 -54.43
N PRO A 129 11.03 -18.11 -53.62
CA PRO A 129 12.37 -17.48 -53.57
C PRO A 129 13.56 -18.49 -53.74
N PRO A 130 14.75 -18.36 -53.10
CA PRO A 130 15.82 -17.37 -53.33
C PRO A 130 17.14 -17.96 -53.98
N PRO A 131 18.37 -18.02 -53.39
CA PRO A 131 19.63 -17.78 -54.13
C PRO A 131 20.57 -19.05 -54.13
N PRO A 132 21.91 -19.05 -54.38
CA PRO A 132 22.87 -17.94 -54.58
C PRO A 132 24.02 -18.15 -55.62
N ALA A 133 25.01 -17.23 -55.55
CA ALA A 133 26.43 -17.35 -55.92
C ALA A 133 26.92 -17.04 -57.36
N SER A 134 27.90 -16.12 -57.40
CA SER A 134 28.87 -15.80 -58.47
C SER A 134 29.91 -16.96 -58.66
N PRO A 135 30.90 -16.98 -59.60
CA PRO A 135 31.69 -15.81 -60.11
C PRO A 135 32.30 -15.84 -61.55
N THR A 136 33.03 -14.75 -61.92
CA THR A 136 34.19 -14.68 -62.88
C THR A 136 33.94 -14.87 -64.40
N PRO A 137 34.91 -14.65 -65.35
CA PRO A 137 36.29 -14.08 -65.25
C PRO A 137 36.76 -13.07 -66.37
N ARG A 138 37.94 -12.44 -66.14
CA ARG A 138 39.02 -12.01 -67.12
C ARG A 138 38.74 -10.85 -68.11
N SER A 139 39.71 -10.02 -68.52
CA SER A 139 41.15 -10.26 -68.84
C SER A 139 42.11 -9.06 -68.53
N ILE A 140 43.43 -9.28 -68.69
CA ILE A 140 44.57 -8.32 -68.58
C ILE A 140 45.47 -8.41 -69.84
N PRO A 141 46.47 -7.52 -70.10
CA PRO A 141 47.85 -7.65 -69.55
C PRO A 141 48.49 -6.24 -69.24
N ASP A 142 49.79 -5.96 -69.01
CA ASP A 142 51.08 -6.69 -69.13
C ASP A 142 52.20 -6.02 -68.25
N GLN A 143 53.45 -6.49 -68.32
CA GLN A 143 54.75 -5.97 -67.80
C GLN A 143 54.92 -5.86 -66.26
N GLN A 144 55.72 -6.71 -65.56
CA GLN A 144 57.18 -7.00 -65.60
C GLN A 144 58.03 -5.99 -64.76
N GLN A 145 59.01 -6.35 -63.90
CA GLN A 145 59.81 -7.59 -63.68
C GLN A 145 60.10 -7.93 -62.18
N HIS A 146 60.50 -9.21 -61.92
CA HIS A 146 61.32 -9.86 -60.85
C HIS A 146 61.86 -9.08 -59.59
N GLN A 147 62.23 -9.70 -58.45
CA GLN A 147 62.62 -11.10 -58.13
C GLN A 147 62.37 -11.43 -56.62
N GLU A 148 61.68 -12.53 -56.24
CA GLU A 148 62.17 -13.84 -55.65
C GLU A 148 63.11 -13.70 -54.42
N GLN A 149 63.01 -14.48 -53.32
CA GLN A 149 62.90 -15.95 -53.11
C GLN A 149 62.08 -16.29 -51.84
N GLU A 150 61.15 -17.27 -51.81
CA GLU A 150 61.31 -18.74 -51.58
C GLU A 150 61.66 -19.17 -50.12
N LEU A 151 61.14 -20.27 -49.52
CA LEU A 151 59.97 -21.14 -49.80
C LEU A 151 59.71 -22.12 -48.59
N VAL A 152 58.44 -22.56 -48.37
CA VAL A 152 58.02 -23.89 -47.83
C VAL A 152 58.38 -24.31 -46.37
N VAL A 153 57.75 -25.30 -45.70
CA VAL A 153 56.32 -25.68 -45.41
C VAL A 153 56.28 -26.86 -44.41
N VAL A 154 55.17 -27.08 -43.67
CA VAL A 154 54.82 -28.29 -42.85
C VAL A 154 55.75 -28.57 -41.62
N VAL A 155 55.32 -28.61 -40.35
CA VAL A 155 54.28 -29.39 -39.63
C VAL A 155 54.68 -30.85 -39.30
N GLU A 156 55.12 -31.13 -38.06
CA GLU A 156 54.38 -32.02 -37.12
C GLU A 156 54.95 -32.10 -35.67
N GLN A 157 54.01 -32.37 -34.75
CA GLN A 157 54.07 -33.04 -33.43
C GLN A 157 55.36 -33.15 -32.55
N LYS A 158 55.29 -32.45 -31.39
CA LYS A 158 55.10 -33.03 -30.02
C LYS A 158 56.31 -33.53 -29.17
N THR A 159 56.13 -33.39 -27.85
CA THR A 159 56.76 -34.14 -26.72
C THR A 159 58.18 -33.77 -26.19
N GLN A 160 58.20 -32.82 -25.25
CA GLN A 160 58.50 -33.06 -23.80
C GLN A 160 59.97 -33.22 -23.29
N THR A 161 60.19 -32.62 -22.10
CA THR A 161 61.16 -32.93 -21.01
C THR A 161 62.59 -32.36 -20.97
N GLN A 162 62.78 -31.46 -19.99
CA GLN A 162 63.82 -31.43 -18.93
C GLN A 162 65.26 -30.95 -19.17
N ALA A 163 65.77 -30.33 -18.09
CA ALA A 163 67.18 -30.20 -17.65
C ALA A 163 68.11 -29.28 -18.48
N GLU A 164 69.06 -28.54 -17.91
CA GLU A 164 69.30 -28.11 -16.51
C GLU A 164 70.35 -26.97 -16.50
N GLN A 165 70.54 -26.30 -15.35
CA GLN A 165 71.76 -25.54 -14.97
C GLN A 165 72.06 -24.22 -15.77
N ASP A 166 72.73 -23.19 -15.23
CA ASP A 166 73.37 -23.08 -13.90
C ASP A 166 73.52 -21.65 -13.31
N GLN A 167 73.63 -21.62 -11.97
CA GLN A 167 74.42 -20.73 -11.09
C GLN A 167 74.29 -19.18 -11.02
N GLN A 168 74.00 -18.73 -9.77
CA GLN A 168 74.68 -17.66 -8.98
C GLN A 168 74.43 -16.16 -9.30
N LEU A 169 74.45 -15.22 -8.32
CA LEU A 169 74.46 -15.30 -6.84
C LEU A 169 73.95 -13.97 -6.20
N ASP A 170 73.60 -14.04 -4.91
CA ASP A 170 73.84 -13.06 -3.81
C ASP A 170 72.67 -13.01 -2.79
N ASP A 171 72.87 -13.71 -1.67
CA ASP A 171 72.85 -13.24 -0.25
C ASP A 171 71.76 -12.21 0.19
N ASP A 172 71.07 -12.33 1.35
CA ASP A 172 71.22 -13.25 2.50
C ASP A 172 69.97 -13.30 3.44
N ASP A 173 69.96 -14.26 4.39
CA ASP A 173 69.22 -14.36 5.68
C ASP A 173 67.77 -13.79 5.85
N HIS A 174 66.69 -14.58 6.11
CA HIS A 174 66.34 -15.38 7.32
C HIS A 174 65.64 -14.58 8.47
N LEU A 175 64.93 -15.15 9.47
CA LEU A 175 64.64 -16.54 9.89
C LEU A 175 63.27 -16.63 10.61
N LEU A 176 62.25 -17.30 10.04
CA LEU A 176 61.28 -18.28 10.63
C LEU A 176 60.57 -17.95 12.01
N ARG A 177 59.77 -18.79 12.73
CA ARG A 177 59.48 -20.25 12.68
C ARG A 177 58.19 -20.69 13.44
N ARG A 178 57.26 -21.37 12.75
CA ARG A 178 56.52 -22.63 13.11
C ARG A 178 55.73 -22.83 14.46
N LYS A 179 54.48 -23.35 14.29
CA LYS A 179 53.83 -24.54 14.95
C LYS A 179 53.40 -24.40 16.45
N LYS A 180 52.54 -25.26 17.06
CA LYS A 180 51.87 -26.55 16.67
C LYS A 180 50.58 -26.86 17.51
N GLU A 181 49.90 -27.99 17.16
CA GLU A 181 49.00 -28.86 17.97
C GLU A 181 47.56 -28.34 18.28
N GLU A 182 46.45 -29.11 18.20
CA GLU A 182 46.05 -30.49 18.63
C GLU A 182 45.82 -30.63 20.16
N ASN A 183 44.82 -31.33 20.73
CA ASN A 183 43.66 -32.15 20.27
C ASN A 183 42.75 -32.49 21.50
N SER A 184 41.45 -32.83 21.37
CA SER A 184 40.73 -33.92 22.12
C SER A 184 39.17 -33.94 22.06
N THR A 185 38.63 -34.95 21.37
CA THR A 185 37.58 -35.94 21.79
C THR A 185 36.45 -35.61 22.80
N SER A 186 35.16 -35.86 22.43
CA SER A 186 34.20 -36.78 23.13
C SER A 186 32.78 -36.88 22.49
N GLN A 187 32.09 -38.01 22.74
CA GLN A 187 30.68 -38.40 22.47
C GLN A 187 30.23 -39.36 23.62
N PRO A 188 28.97 -39.85 23.80
CA PRO A 188 27.85 -39.96 22.85
C PRO A 188 26.40 -39.72 23.42
N GLU A 189 25.37 -39.95 22.57
CA GLU A 189 23.90 -40.21 22.81
C GLU A 189 23.08 -39.15 23.61
N GLU A 190 21.76 -38.94 23.49
CA GLU A 190 20.62 -39.83 23.15
C GLU A 190 19.56 -39.13 22.23
N ASP A 191 18.28 -39.58 22.26
CA ASP A 191 17.25 -39.39 21.20
C ASP A 191 16.25 -38.22 21.44
N GLY A 192 15.42 -37.90 20.43
CA GLY A 192 14.04 -37.48 20.71
C GLY A 192 13.56 -36.05 20.43
N ASN A 193 14.05 -35.31 19.42
CA ASN A 193 13.24 -34.20 18.84
C ASN A 193 13.56 -33.87 17.38
N ASN A 194 12.63 -34.25 16.48
CA ASN A 194 12.76 -34.03 15.04
C ASN A 194 11.46 -33.58 14.33
N LYS A 195 10.50 -32.97 15.06
CA LYS A 195 9.27 -32.37 14.46
C LYS A 195 9.12 -30.87 14.69
N GLU A 196 9.75 -30.29 15.70
CA GLU A 196 9.74 -28.84 15.91
C GLU A 196 10.73 -28.11 14.99
N LYS A 197 11.87 -28.76 14.69
CA LYS A 197 12.96 -28.20 13.86
C LYS A 197 12.61 -28.00 12.39
N GLU A 198 11.53 -28.59 11.86
CA GLU A 198 11.04 -28.25 10.52
C GLU A 198 10.18 -26.99 10.56
N LYS A 199 9.19 -26.90 11.46
CA LYS A 199 8.37 -25.67 11.62
C LYS A 199 9.21 -24.46 12.02
N GLU A 200 10.26 -24.65 12.83
CA GLU A 200 11.17 -23.56 13.21
C GLU A 200 12.10 -23.16 12.05
N LYS A 201 12.59 -24.11 11.23
CA LYS A 201 13.33 -23.78 10.00
C LYS A 201 12.45 -23.10 8.95
N GLU A 202 11.20 -23.52 8.79
CA GLU A 202 10.27 -22.93 7.84
C GLU A 202 9.90 -21.50 8.23
N LYS A 203 9.61 -21.25 9.52
CA LYS A 203 9.50 -19.90 10.07
C LYS A 203 10.77 -19.08 9.89
N GLN A 204 11.95 -19.64 10.18
CA GLN A 204 13.23 -18.94 9.93
C GLN A 204 13.46 -18.67 8.44
N HIS A 205 13.00 -19.52 7.53
CA HIS A 205 13.15 -19.30 6.09
C HIS A 205 12.24 -18.17 5.58
N GLN A 206 10.96 -18.14 6.01
CA GLN A 206 10.07 -17.00 5.73
C GLN A 206 10.59 -15.71 6.38
N GLN A 207 11.04 -15.76 7.63
CA GLN A 207 11.52 -14.57 8.35
C GLN A 207 12.87 -14.04 7.81
N GLN A 208 13.75 -14.91 7.29
CA GLN A 208 14.96 -14.49 6.56
C GLN A 208 14.64 -13.94 5.16
N GLN A 209 13.54 -14.35 4.51
CA GLN A 209 13.07 -13.70 3.28
C GLN A 209 12.44 -12.32 3.52
N MET A 210 11.92 -12.05 4.72
CA MET A 210 11.45 -10.71 5.12
C MET A 210 12.58 -9.74 5.48
N GLY A 211 13.78 -10.24 5.81
CA GLY A 211 14.87 -9.45 6.40
C GLY A 211 15.91 -8.86 5.43
N ARG A 212 15.82 -9.09 4.11
CA ARG A 212 16.79 -8.50 3.17
C ARG A 212 16.41 -7.04 2.87
N VAL A 213 17.02 -6.11 3.60
CA VAL A 213 17.07 -4.68 3.23
C VAL A 213 17.69 -4.57 1.83
N ILE A 214 16.86 -4.35 0.80
CA ILE A 214 17.33 -4.18 -0.58
C ILE A 214 17.82 -2.73 -0.76
N SER A 215 19.00 -2.47 -0.19
CA SER A 215 19.74 -1.22 -0.25
C SER A 215 19.58 -0.54 -1.62
N TRP A 216 19.06 0.67 -1.59
CA TRP A 216 18.88 1.50 -2.75
C TRP A 216 20.25 2.09 -3.09
N LYS A 217 20.90 1.56 -4.13
CA LYS A 217 22.12 2.18 -4.67
C LYS A 217 21.79 3.60 -5.12
N GLU A 218 22.70 4.53 -4.86
CA GLU A 218 22.51 5.95 -5.17
C GLU A 218 22.21 6.16 -6.67
N ASP A 219 22.87 5.40 -7.54
CA ASP A 219 22.66 5.38 -9.00
C ASP A 219 21.53 4.45 -9.51
N ALA A 220 20.63 3.94 -8.64
CA ALA A 220 19.57 3.03 -9.07
C ALA A 220 18.65 3.66 -10.15
N PRO A 221 18.42 2.98 -11.31
CA PRO A 221 17.47 3.43 -12.32
C PRO A 221 16.04 3.44 -11.78
N LEU A 222 15.20 4.37 -12.27
CA LEU A 222 13.77 4.45 -11.95
C LEU A 222 13.03 3.13 -12.24
N SER A 223 13.35 2.47 -13.36
CA SER A 223 12.79 1.16 -13.70
C SER A 223 13.03 0.11 -12.62
N SER A 224 14.23 0.08 -12.01
CA SER A 224 14.54 -0.86 -10.91
C SER A 224 13.72 -0.61 -9.64
N ILE A 225 13.01 0.52 -9.55
CA ILE A 225 12.19 0.93 -8.39
C ILE A 225 10.71 0.70 -8.71
N GLU A 226 10.28 0.98 -9.94
CA GLU A 226 9.00 0.52 -10.49
C GLU A 226 8.90 -1.02 -10.46
N ASP A 227 10.00 -1.72 -10.77
CA ASP A 227 10.11 -3.17 -10.69
C ASP A 227 10.04 -3.69 -9.24
N LYS A 228 10.58 -2.95 -8.25
CA LYS A 228 10.40 -3.25 -6.80
C LYS A 228 8.92 -3.17 -6.41
N LEU A 229 8.22 -2.11 -6.80
CA LEU A 229 6.78 -1.97 -6.52
C LEU A 229 5.96 -3.06 -7.22
N ARG A 230 6.27 -3.37 -8.48
CA ARG A 230 5.62 -4.47 -9.22
C ARG A 230 5.85 -5.82 -8.55
N LEU A 231 7.04 -6.07 -8.00
CA LEU A 231 7.35 -7.29 -7.25
C LEU A 231 6.53 -7.37 -5.94
N PHE A 232 6.40 -6.28 -5.19
CA PHE A 232 5.55 -6.27 -3.98
C PHE A 232 4.08 -6.49 -4.30
N ARG A 233 3.52 -5.77 -5.29
CA ARG A 233 2.13 -5.98 -5.76
C ARG A 233 1.90 -7.42 -6.25
N SER A 234 2.85 -8.00 -6.98
CA SER A 234 2.78 -9.39 -7.44
C SER A 234 2.76 -10.38 -6.26
N ARG A 235 3.59 -10.17 -5.24
CA ARG A 235 3.62 -11.01 -4.03
C ARG A 235 2.33 -10.91 -3.22
N ILE A 236 1.74 -9.72 -3.11
CA ILE A 236 0.44 -9.52 -2.43
C ILE A 236 -0.67 -10.24 -3.21
N SER A 237 -0.73 -10.06 -4.54
CA SER A 237 -1.70 -10.75 -5.39
C SER A 237 -1.56 -12.27 -5.30
N GLU A 238 -0.33 -12.80 -5.37
CA GLU A 238 -0.08 -14.25 -5.32
C GLU A 238 -0.57 -14.85 -3.99
N GLU A 239 -0.36 -14.18 -2.85
CA GLU A 239 -0.85 -14.65 -1.56
C GLU A 239 -2.38 -14.59 -1.48
N HIS A 240 -3.00 -13.51 -2.00
CA HIS A 240 -4.46 -13.40 -2.10
C HIS A 240 -5.06 -14.47 -3.02
N ASP A 241 -4.35 -14.86 -4.09
CA ASP A 241 -4.76 -15.94 -5.00
C ASP A 241 -4.67 -17.32 -4.33
N ARG A 242 -3.61 -17.59 -3.55
CA ARG A 242 -3.49 -18.81 -2.72
C ARG A 242 -4.63 -18.90 -1.70
N ILE A 243 -4.96 -17.78 -1.06
CA ILE A 243 -6.09 -17.68 -0.11
C ILE A 243 -7.42 -17.97 -0.81
N ARG A 244 -7.71 -17.35 -1.98
CA ARG A 244 -8.95 -17.58 -2.74
C ARG A 244 -9.08 -19.01 -3.27
N GLN A 245 -7.97 -19.64 -3.68
CA GLN A 245 -7.95 -21.07 -4.04
C GLN A 245 -8.27 -21.96 -2.83
N THR A 246 -7.68 -21.67 -1.67
CA THR A 246 -7.94 -22.39 -0.42
C THR A 246 -9.40 -22.21 0.03
N ALA A 247 -9.94 -21.00 -0.08
CA ALA A 247 -11.35 -20.68 0.19
C ALA A 247 -12.31 -21.50 -0.68
N SER A 248 -12.00 -21.61 -1.98
CA SER A 248 -12.77 -22.40 -2.94
C SER A 248 -12.73 -23.90 -2.60
N SER A 249 -11.56 -24.41 -2.20
CA SER A 249 -11.42 -25.81 -1.77
C SER A 249 -12.19 -26.11 -0.48
N LEU A 250 -12.13 -25.22 0.52
CA LEU A 250 -12.87 -25.39 1.78
C LEU A 250 -14.38 -25.21 1.60
N SER A 251 -14.82 -24.37 0.66
CA SER A 251 -16.23 -24.26 0.27
C SER A 251 -16.76 -25.54 -0.39
N LEU A 252 -15.95 -26.21 -1.23
CA LEU A 252 -16.30 -27.53 -1.76
C LEU A 252 -16.34 -28.60 -0.66
N GLU A 253 -15.36 -28.60 0.26
CA GLU A 253 -15.34 -29.47 1.45
C GLU A 253 -16.62 -29.25 2.29
N ARG A 254 -17.09 -28.00 2.42
CA ARG A 254 -18.34 -27.61 3.10
C ARG A 254 -19.58 -28.21 2.45
N LYS A 255 -19.70 -28.11 1.13
CA LYS A 255 -20.83 -28.69 0.39
C LYS A 255 -20.85 -30.21 0.55
N ASP A 256 -19.69 -30.86 0.50
CA ASP A 256 -19.57 -32.32 0.60
C ASP A 256 -19.86 -32.83 2.01
N LEU A 257 -19.40 -32.12 3.05
CA LEU A 257 -19.77 -32.37 4.44
C LEU A 257 -21.26 -32.12 4.72
N GLY A 258 -21.82 -31.02 4.21
CA GLY A 258 -23.26 -30.74 4.29
C GLY A 258 -24.10 -31.85 3.68
N ARG A 259 -23.70 -32.41 2.53
CA ARG A 259 -24.36 -33.59 1.93
C ARG A 259 -24.24 -34.84 2.82
N ARG A 260 -23.08 -35.09 3.45
CA ARG A 260 -22.89 -36.23 4.38
C ARG A 260 -23.75 -36.09 5.64
N ARG A 261 -23.73 -34.94 6.32
CA ARG A 261 -24.59 -34.63 7.49
C ARG A 261 -26.07 -34.79 7.15
N ARG A 262 -26.53 -34.25 6.01
CA ARG A 262 -27.91 -34.40 5.53
C ARG A 262 -28.30 -35.87 5.29
N LYS A 263 -27.40 -36.69 4.74
CA LYS A 263 -27.63 -38.13 4.57
C LYS A 263 -27.77 -38.85 5.92
N ALA A 264 -26.82 -38.68 6.84
CA ALA A 264 -26.85 -39.32 8.15
C ALA A 264 -28.12 -38.95 8.94
N MET A 265 -28.52 -37.68 8.93
CA MET A 265 -29.79 -37.23 9.51
C MET A 265 -31.01 -37.87 8.82
N GLY A 266 -30.98 -38.06 7.49
CA GLY A 266 -32.05 -38.74 6.76
C GLY A 266 -32.18 -40.22 7.14
N ASP A 267 -31.07 -40.94 7.16
CA ASP A 267 -31.01 -42.36 7.54
C ASP A 267 -31.45 -42.57 9.00
N LEU A 268 -31.01 -41.70 9.93
CA LEU A 268 -31.44 -41.69 11.32
C LEU A 268 -32.96 -41.45 11.47
N ASN A 269 -33.52 -40.48 10.75
CA ASN A 269 -34.97 -40.23 10.79
C ASN A 269 -35.77 -41.44 10.27
N LEU A 270 -35.26 -42.13 9.24
CA LEU A 270 -35.85 -43.37 8.73
C LEU A 270 -35.76 -44.52 9.77
N ALA A 271 -34.64 -44.65 10.49
CA ALA A 271 -34.50 -45.63 11.57
C ALA A 271 -35.44 -45.32 12.76
N SER A 272 -35.55 -44.05 13.16
CA SER A 272 -36.48 -43.62 14.22
C SER A 272 -37.94 -43.85 13.85
N ALA A 273 -38.32 -43.68 12.58
CA ALA A 273 -39.66 -44.00 12.10
C ALA A 273 -39.97 -45.51 12.14
N LYS A 274 -39.01 -46.37 11.76
CA LYS A 274 -39.14 -47.83 11.88
C LYS A 274 -39.25 -48.27 13.34
N PHE A 275 -38.42 -47.70 14.21
CA PHE A 275 -38.42 -47.98 15.66
C PHE A 275 -39.81 -47.72 16.26
N LYS A 276 -40.40 -46.55 15.98
CA LYS A 276 -41.75 -46.19 16.45
C LYS A 276 -42.87 -47.09 15.93
N ASP A 277 -42.78 -47.58 14.70
CA ASP A 277 -43.77 -48.55 14.20
C ASP A 277 -43.57 -49.94 14.83
N LEU A 278 -42.33 -50.34 15.18
CA LEU A 278 -42.07 -51.54 15.97
C LEU A 278 -42.56 -51.41 17.42
N GLU A 279 -42.39 -50.25 18.08
CA GLU A 279 -43.00 -49.96 19.40
C GLU A 279 -44.52 -50.15 19.35
N ARG A 280 -45.17 -49.54 18.34
CA ARG A 280 -46.62 -49.63 18.12
C ARG A 280 -47.08 -51.07 17.81
N GLN A 281 -46.34 -51.82 16.99
CA GLN A 281 -46.65 -53.23 16.71
C GLN A 281 -46.46 -54.11 17.96
N LEU A 282 -45.48 -53.82 18.82
CA LEU A 282 -45.24 -54.54 20.06
C LEU A 282 -46.37 -54.31 21.08
N GLU A 283 -46.85 -53.07 21.18
CA GLU A 283 -48.02 -52.70 21.99
C GLU A 283 -49.29 -53.42 21.49
N GLU A 284 -49.55 -53.38 20.16
CA GLU A 284 -50.66 -54.08 19.51
C GLU A 284 -50.62 -55.61 19.72
N ALA A 285 -49.43 -56.23 19.69
CA ALA A 285 -49.26 -57.66 19.97
C ALA A 285 -49.48 -58.01 21.46
N CYS A 286 -49.12 -57.11 22.38
CA CYS A 286 -49.36 -57.28 23.81
C CYS A 286 -50.85 -57.11 24.16
N GLU A 287 -51.57 -56.15 23.55
CA GLU A 287 -53.03 -56.02 23.69
C GLU A 287 -53.79 -57.24 23.14
N ALA A 288 -53.23 -57.89 22.12
CA ALA A 288 -53.80 -59.11 21.50
C ALA A 288 -53.47 -60.43 22.25
N GLU A 289 -52.70 -60.38 23.34
CA GLU A 289 -52.14 -61.54 24.06
C GLU A 289 -51.27 -62.48 23.18
N ASP A 290 -50.75 -62.01 22.04
CA ASP A 290 -49.82 -62.77 21.17
C ASP A 290 -48.37 -62.60 21.64
N PHE A 291 -48.05 -63.30 22.73
CA PHE A 291 -46.73 -63.26 23.35
C PHE A 291 -45.61 -63.80 22.43
N GLU A 292 -45.90 -64.72 21.50
CA GLU A 292 -44.89 -65.19 20.52
C GLU A 292 -44.54 -64.10 19.50
N THR A 293 -45.51 -63.27 19.10
CA THR A 293 -45.25 -62.10 18.25
C THR A 293 -44.63 -60.96 19.04
N ALA A 294 -45.05 -60.72 20.28
CA ALA A 294 -44.44 -59.72 21.15
C ALA A 294 -42.95 -60.02 21.43
N GLU A 295 -42.56 -61.27 21.70
CA GLU A 295 -41.15 -61.65 21.89
C GLU A 295 -40.31 -61.36 20.64
N ARG A 296 -40.79 -61.78 19.46
CA ARG A 296 -40.13 -61.51 18.16
C ARG A 296 -40.04 -60.02 17.82
N LEU A 297 -41.05 -59.22 18.21
CA LEU A 297 -41.04 -57.78 18.02
C LEU A 297 -40.11 -57.08 19.00
N SER A 298 -39.99 -57.57 20.24
CA SER A 298 -39.02 -57.08 21.24
C SER A 298 -37.58 -57.29 20.79
N ASP A 299 -37.24 -58.47 20.27
CA ASP A 299 -35.92 -58.72 19.64
C ASP A 299 -35.66 -57.78 18.45
N SER A 300 -36.69 -57.56 17.61
CA SER A 300 -36.62 -56.65 16.47
C SER A 300 -36.47 -55.19 16.89
N LEU A 301 -37.10 -54.79 18.00
CA LEU A 301 -37.03 -53.45 18.59
C LEU A 301 -35.64 -53.19 19.17
N ALA A 302 -35.06 -54.15 19.89
CA ALA A 302 -33.69 -54.04 20.41
C ALA A 302 -32.64 -53.98 19.29
N ALA A 303 -32.87 -54.69 18.17
CA ALA A 303 -32.04 -54.57 16.97
C ALA A 303 -32.19 -53.17 16.30
N ALA A 304 -33.41 -52.65 16.21
CA ALA A 304 -33.69 -51.32 15.66
C ALA A 304 -33.19 -50.17 16.55
N GLU A 305 -33.20 -50.33 17.88
CA GLU A 305 -32.57 -49.39 18.81
C GLU A 305 -31.07 -49.30 18.54
N LYS A 306 -30.40 -50.45 18.38
CA LYS A 306 -28.96 -50.50 18.10
C LYS A 306 -28.59 -49.90 16.74
N ASP A 307 -29.45 -50.07 15.72
CA ASP A 307 -29.32 -49.43 14.40
C ASP A 307 -29.47 -47.90 14.51
N LYS A 308 -30.51 -47.44 15.23
CA LYS A 308 -30.75 -46.02 15.57
C LYS A 308 -29.58 -45.41 16.36
N ASP A 309 -28.99 -46.12 17.32
CA ASP A 309 -27.84 -45.66 18.11
C ASP A 309 -26.54 -45.61 17.27
N ALA A 310 -26.34 -46.53 16.33
CA ALA A 310 -25.24 -46.46 15.38
C ALA A 310 -25.38 -45.25 14.44
N LEU A 311 -26.58 -45.01 13.91
CA LEU A 311 -26.87 -43.85 13.05
C LEU A 311 -26.82 -42.50 13.81
N LEU A 312 -27.05 -42.50 15.13
CA LEU A 312 -26.77 -41.37 16.01
C LEU A 312 -25.27 -41.08 16.15
N ALA A 313 -24.41 -42.10 16.14
CA ALA A 313 -22.97 -41.93 16.10
C ALA A 313 -22.49 -41.40 14.75
N ASP A 314 -22.94 -42.01 13.63
CA ASP A 314 -22.62 -41.54 12.27
C ASP A 314 -23.02 -40.06 12.04
N LEU A 315 -24.16 -39.62 12.60
CA LEU A 315 -24.56 -38.22 12.54
C LEU A 315 -23.63 -37.31 13.37
N ARG A 316 -23.28 -37.71 14.60
CA ARG A 316 -22.37 -36.93 15.47
C ARG A 316 -20.98 -36.79 14.85
N ASP A 317 -20.46 -37.85 14.23
CA ASP A 317 -19.16 -37.80 13.55
C ASP A 317 -19.23 -36.86 12.33
N ALA A 318 -20.32 -36.91 11.55
CA ALA A 318 -20.54 -35.98 10.43
C ALA A 318 -20.72 -34.51 10.90
N GLU A 319 -21.32 -34.27 12.07
CA GLU A 319 -21.43 -32.94 12.69
C GLU A 319 -20.07 -32.46 13.22
N ALA A 320 -19.27 -33.34 13.84
CA ALA A 320 -17.93 -33.02 14.31
C ALA A 320 -16.97 -32.67 13.15
N GLU A 321 -17.05 -33.36 12.00
CA GLU A 321 -16.33 -32.94 10.80
C GLU A 321 -16.78 -31.57 10.27
N CYS A 322 -18.07 -31.22 10.39
CA CYS A 322 -18.57 -29.89 10.02
C CYS A 322 -18.02 -28.78 10.94
N ASP A 323 -18.04 -28.98 12.27
CA ASP A 323 -17.48 -28.01 13.23
C ASP A 323 -15.95 -27.88 13.09
N ALA A 324 -15.26 -28.96 12.72
CA ALA A 324 -13.83 -28.92 12.38
C ALA A 324 -13.56 -28.11 11.10
N LEU A 325 -14.46 -28.14 10.11
CA LEU A 325 -14.36 -27.28 8.92
C LEU A 325 -14.69 -25.81 9.23
N ASP A 326 -15.68 -25.51 10.07
CA ASP A 326 -15.95 -24.14 10.54
C ASP A 326 -14.68 -23.53 11.18
N LEU A 327 -13.90 -24.32 11.92
CA LEU A 327 -12.59 -23.90 12.46
C LEU A 327 -11.54 -23.64 11.36
N LYS A 328 -11.42 -24.51 10.34
CA LYS A 328 -10.53 -24.25 9.18
C LYS A 328 -10.90 -22.96 8.45
N MET A 329 -12.20 -22.67 8.29
CA MET A 329 -12.67 -21.45 7.64
C MET A 329 -12.41 -20.21 8.51
N GLN A 330 -12.53 -20.33 9.83
CA GLN A 330 -12.11 -19.28 10.76
C GLN A 330 -10.59 -18.99 10.67
N GLU A 331 -9.75 -20.04 10.55
CA GLU A 331 -8.30 -19.92 10.34
C GLU A 331 -7.94 -19.29 8.98
N LEU A 332 -8.68 -19.64 7.90
CA LEU A 332 -8.56 -19.00 6.58
C LEU A 332 -8.80 -17.50 6.65
N LEU A 333 -9.88 -17.06 7.32
CA LEU A 333 -10.21 -15.63 7.45
C LEU A 333 -9.14 -14.88 8.27
N GLY A 334 -8.62 -15.50 9.33
CA GLY A 334 -7.47 -14.96 10.07
C GLY A 334 -6.20 -14.85 9.22
N SER A 335 -5.93 -15.88 8.40
CA SER A 335 -4.79 -15.90 7.47
C SER A 335 -4.90 -14.81 6.41
N GLN A 336 -6.11 -14.53 5.92
CA GLN A 336 -6.39 -13.47 4.96
C GLN A 336 -6.14 -12.08 5.54
N ILE A 337 -6.67 -11.82 6.74
CA ILE A 337 -6.42 -10.56 7.46
C ILE A 337 -4.92 -10.37 7.68
N ALA A 338 -4.19 -11.42 8.08
CA ALA A 338 -2.75 -11.37 8.29
C ALA A 338 -1.93 -11.20 6.99
N ALA A 339 -2.42 -11.69 5.84
CA ALA A 339 -1.79 -11.46 4.55
C ALA A 339 -1.97 -10.01 4.07
N GLU A 340 -3.15 -9.43 4.30
CA GLU A 340 -3.42 -8.03 3.96
C GLU A 340 -2.68 -7.05 4.87
N GLU A 341 -2.54 -7.35 6.17
CA GLU A 341 -1.65 -6.59 7.08
C GLU A 341 -0.19 -6.63 6.61
N GLN A 342 0.29 -7.78 6.13
CA GLN A 342 1.61 -7.87 5.49
C GLN A 342 1.68 -7.03 4.20
N GLY A 343 0.62 -7.03 3.38
CA GLY A 343 0.52 -6.16 2.21
C GLY A 343 0.62 -4.67 2.55
N VAL A 344 -0.13 -4.22 3.56
CA VAL A 344 -0.07 -2.84 4.09
C VAL A 344 1.35 -2.49 4.53
N THR A 345 2.01 -3.34 5.33
CA THR A 345 3.38 -3.05 5.80
C THR A 345 4.41 -3.02 4.67
N LEU A 346 4.29 -3.87 3.65
CA LEU A 346 5.16 -3.85 2.46
C LEU A 346 4.96 -2.56 1.64
N LEU A 347 3.72 -2.13 1.44
CA LEU A 347 3.39 -0.90 0.70
C LEU A 347 3.81 0.36 1.48
N GLN A 348 3.60 0.41 2.79
CA GLN A 348 4.07 1.50 3.66
C GLN A 348 5.60 1.59 3.69
N GLN A 349 6.31 0.45 3.79
CA GLN A 349 7.77 0.45 3.75
C GLN A 349 8.29 0.89 2.38
N PHE A 350 7.69 0.43 1.28
CA PHE A 350 8.05 0.93 -0.05
C PHE A 350 7.78 2.43 -0.20
N ALA A 351 6.63 2.93 0.27
CA ALA A 351 6.30 4.34 0.22
C ALA A 351 7.33 5.19 0.99
N LYS A 352 7.71 4.75 2.19
CA LYS A 352 8.75 5.38 3.00
C LYS A 352 10.11 5.36 2.31
N ASP A 353 10.59 4.20 1.89
CA ASP A 353 11.86 4.04 1.17
C ASP A 353 11.92 4.95 -0.08
N ALA A 354 10.82 5.02 -0.84
CA ALA A 354 10.72 5.83 -2.05
C ALA A 354 10.76 7.34 -1.76
N ALA A 355 10.18 7.79 -0.63
CA ALA A 355 10.27 9.18 -0.18
C ALA A 355 11.68 9.53 0.30
N GLU A 356 12.29 8.71 1.16
CA GLU A 356 13.66 8.90 1.64
C GLU A 356 14.67 8.91 0.47
N TYR A 357 14.47 8.05 -0.54
CA TYR A 357 15.29 8.07 -1.75
C TYR A 357 15.00 9.27 -2.67
N ALA A 358 13.76 9.79 -2.70
CA ALA A 358 13.42 11.02 -3.43
C ALA A 358 14.13 12.25 -2.83
N GLU A 359 14.27 12.29 -1.51
CA GLU A 359 15.03 13.34 -0.80
C GLU A 359 16.54 13.18 -1.00
N LEU A 360 17.08 11.95 -0.89
CA LEU A 360 18.50 11.67 -1.12
C LEU A 360 18.93 12.04 -2.56
N VAL A 361 18.09 11.79 -3.56
CA VAL A 361 18.33 12.18 -4.96
C VAL A 361 18.38 13.70 -5.13
N LEU A 362 17.52 14.47 -4.45
CA LEU A 362 17.60 15.93 -4.49
C LEU A 362 18.86 16.43 -3.79
N LYS A 363 19.11 15.98 -2.55
CA LYS A 363 20.26 16.44 -1.77
C LYS A 363 21.59 16.16 -2.48
N ASN A 364 21.78 14.96 -3.03
CA ASN A 364 22.99 14.64 -3.79
C ASN A 364 23.12 15.50 -5.06
N ALA A 365 22.01 15.84 -5.71
CA ALA A 365 22.02 16.74 -6.85
C ALA A 365 22.31 18.20 -6.44
N GLU A 366 21.81 18.67 -5.30
CA GLU A 366 22.11 19.97 -4.70
C GLU A 366 23.59 20.06 -4.31
N ASP A 367 24.13 19.08 -3.57
CA ASP A 367 25.54 19.01 -3.18
C ASP A 367 26.48 19.02 -4.42
N ILE A 368 26.18 18.22 -5.45
CA ILE A 368 26.97 18.15 -6.69
C ILE A 368 26.82 19.42 -7.54
N SER A 369 25.60 19.95 -7.71
CA SER A 369 25.36 21.12 -8.56
C SER A 369 25.85 22.42 -7.92
N SER A 370 25.73 22.58 -6.60
CA SER A 370 26.29 23.69 -5.84
C SER A 370 27.80 23.80 -6.05
N LYS A 371 28.53 22.69 -5.86
CA LYS A 371 29.98 22.65 -6.13
C LYS A 371 30.33 22.97 -7.59
N ARG A 372 29.60 22.40 -8.56
CA ARG A 372 29.84 22.71 -9.99
C ARG A 372 29.52 24.17 -10.34
N LEU A 373 28.55 24.78 -9.65
CA LEU A 373 28.16 26.17 -9.84
C LEU A 373 29.20 27.12 -9.22
N GLU A 374 29.78 26.78 -8.07
CA GLU A 374 30.92 27.49 -7.46
C GLU A 374 32.17 27.42 -8.35
N GLU A 375 32.51 26.23 -8.88
CA GLU A 375 33.59 26.03 -9.85
C GLU A 375 33.33 26.82 -11.16
N TRP A 376 32.08 26.86 -11.63
CA TRP A 376 31.68 27.62 -12.81
C TRP A 376 31.73 29.13 -12.59
N GLN A 377 31.19 29.63 -11.47
CA GLN A 377 31.19 31.04 -11.10
C GLN A 377 32.62 31.57 -10.97
N SER A 378 33.50 30.83 -10.28
CA SER A 378 34.93 31.16 -10.16
C SER A 378 35.62 31.28 -11.53
N ALA A 379 35.20 30.49 -12.52
CA ALA A 379 35.72 30.55 -13.88
C ALA A 379 35.09 31.67 -14.72
N VAL A 380 33.84 32.05 -14.46
CA VAL A 380 33.18 33.22 -15.07
C VAL A 380 33.81 34.52 -14.56
N GLU A 381 34.01 34.65 -13.26
CA GLU A 381 34.66 35.82 -12.64
C GLU A 381 36.09 36.01 -13.18
N LEU A 382 36.86 34.92 -13.31
CA LEU A 382 38.18 34.95 -13.94
C LEU A 382 38.13 35.36 -15.42
N LEU A 383 37.14 34.87 -16.17
CA LEU A 383 36.97 35.22 -17.59
C LEU A 383 36.54 36.69 -17.77
N GLU A 384 35.73 37.22 -16.86
CA GLU A 384 35.31 38.62 -16.86
C GLU A 384 36.51 39.56 -16.56
N VAL A 385 37.36 39.21 -15.61
CA VAL A 385 38.63 39.93 -15.36
C VAL A 385 39.53 39.90 -16.61
N ASN A 386 39.76 38.73 -17.21
CA ASN A 386 40.56 38.60 -18.44
C ASN A 386 39.96 39.41 -19.61
N LYS A 387 38.63 39.49 -19.70
CA LYS A 387 37.92 40.27 -20.73
C LYS A 387 38.12 41.78 -20.52
N ILE A 388 38.05 42.25 -19.29
CA ILE A 388 38.31 43.67 -18.95
C ILE A 388 39.77 44.02 -19.23
N GLU A 389 40.72 43.14 -18.90
CA GLU A 389 42.15 43.31 -19.22
C GLU A 389 42.38 43.45 -20.73
N VAL A 390 41.85 42.52 -21.54
CA VAL A 390 41.99 42.54 -23.01
C VAL A 390 41.25 43.73 -23.65
N ASP A 391 40.13 44.20 -23.09
CA ASP A 391 39.43 45.40 -23.58
C ASP A 391 40.24 46.68 -23.32
N ILE A 392 40.89 46.79 -22.15
CA ILE A 392 41.82 47.88 -21.82
C ILE A 392 43.06 47.84 -22.75
N GLU A 393 43.69 46.68 -22.93
CA GLU A 393 44.82 46.54 -23.86
C GLU A 393 44.43 46.86 -25.31
N SER A 394 43.24 46.43 -25.75
CA SER A 394 42.67 46.75 -27.06
C SER A 394 42.47 48.26 -27.24
N HIS A 395 41.91 48.94 -26.24
CA HIS A 395 41.73 50.39 -26.28
C HIS A 395 43.08 51.11 -26.39
N LEU A 396 44.05 50.77 -25.54
CA LEU A 396 45.40 51.35 -25.55
C LEU A 396 46.14 51.12 -26.88
N ILE A 397 46.01 49.93 -27.49
CA ILE A 397 46.61 49.64 -28.80
C ILE A 397 45.86 50.35 -29.94
N SER A 398 44.55 50.58 -29.81
CA SER A 398 43.80 51.41 -30.78
C SER A 398 44.19 52.89 -30.71
N GLU A 399 44.40 53.42 -29.50
CA GLU A 399 44.90 54.78 -29.27
C GLU A 399 46.32 54.94 -29.81
N ALA A 400 47.21 53.97 -29.53
CA ALA A 400 48.58 53.96 -30.05
C ALA A 400 48.64 53.93 -31.59
N ARG A 401 47.76 53.16 -32.25
CA ARG A 401 47.64 53.16 -33.73
C ARG A 401 47.17 54.52 -34.26
N SER A 402 46.13 55.09 -33.66
CA SER A 402 45.61 56.41 -34.03
C SER A 402 46.65 57.51 -33.83
N GLY A 403 47.34 57.52 -32.69
CA GLY A 403 48.41 58.47 -32.40
C GLY A 403 49.59 58.36 -33.38
N LEU A 404 49.94 57.14 -33.78
CA LEU A 404 50.97 56.89 -34.80
C LEU A 404 50.53 57.39 -36.19
N GLU A 405 49.32 57.07 -36.63
CA GLU A 405 48.76 57.50 -37.93
C GLU A 405 48.70 59.03 -38.04
N ASN A 406 48.19 59.71 -37.00
CA ASN A 406 48.17 61.17 -36.92
C ASN A 406 49.59 61.78 -36.91
N SER A 407 50.55 61.16 -36.22
CA SER A 407 51.95 61.61 -36.19
C SER A 407 52.64 61.51 -37.55
N VAL A 408 52.38 60.42 -38.29
CA VAL A 408 52.91 60.23 -39.65
C VAL A 408 52.33 61.25 -40.64
N GLU A 409 51.01 61.45 -40.64
CA GLU A 409 50.38 62.45 -41.52
C GLU A 409 50.89 63.87 -41.19
N HIS A 410 50.99 64.25 -39.91
CA HIS A 410 51.54 65.55 -39.51
C HIS A 410 53.00 65.79 -39.93
N LEU A 411 53.85 64.76 -39.88
CA LEU A 411 55.26 64.88 -40.30
C LEU A 411 55.42 64.95 -41.82
N VAL A 412 54.52 64.34 -42.60
CA VAL A 412 54.58 64.32 -44.08
C VAL A 412 53.85 65.53 -44.71
N GLU A 413 52.88 66.12 -44.00
CA GLU A 413 52.02 67.22 -44.47
C GLU A 413 52.80 68.45 -45.00
N ASP A 414 53.82 68.92 -44.28
CA ASP A 414 54.56 70.12 -44.68
C ASP A 414 55.43 69.88 -45.93
N ASP A 415 56.09 68.73 -46.04
CA ASP A 415 56.84 68.39 -47.25
C ASP A 415 55.90 68.09 -48.44
N ARG A 416 54.71 67.53 -48.21
CA ARG A 416 53.65 67.40 -49.24
C ARG A 416 53.22 68.76 -49.77
N LYS A 417 52.89 69.72 -48.90
CA LYS A 417 52.59 71.12 -49.30
C LYS A 417 53.73 71.74 -50.10
N LYS A 418 54.98 71.47 -49.72
CA LYS A 418 56.18 71.97 -50.37
C LYS A 418 56.32 71.43 -51.80
N VAL A 419 56.10 70.13 -52.01
CA VAL A 419 56.09 69.49 -53.35
C VAL A 419 55.06 70.16 -54.28
N ASP A 420 53.84 70.39 -53.83
CA ASP A 420 52.82 71.03 -54.68
C ASP A 420 53.12 72.51 -54.95
N SER A 421 53.71 73.24 -53.99
CA SER A 421 54.20 74.61 -54.22
C SER A 421 55.30 74.68 -55.31
N LEU A 422 56.16 73.66 -55.36
CA LEU A 422 57.21 73.53 -56.37
C LEU A 422 56.64 73.12 -57.73
N ARG A 423 55.59 72.28 -57.78
CA ARG A 423 54.86 71.96 -59.03
C ARG A 423 54.22 73.19 -59.65
N ILE A 424 53.63 74.08 -58.85
CA ILE A 424 53.07 75.35 -59.34
C ILE A 424 54.18 76.24 -59.91
N LYS A 425 55.30 76.41 -59.19
CA LYS A 425 56.48 77.15 -59.71
C LYS A 425 57.05 76.55 -60.99
N ARG A 426 57.13 75.22 -61.09
CA ARG A 426 57.61 74.51 -62.30
C ARG A 426 56.79 74.89 -63.53
N ASN A 427 55.48 75.04 -63.39
CA ASN A 427 54.59 75.39 -64.50
C ASN A 427 54.64 76.88 -64.87
N ILE A 428 55.16 77.76 -64.00
CA ILE A 428 55.50 79.16 -64.33
C ILE A 428 56.83 79.19 -65.09
N LEU A 429 57.87 78.57 -64.51
CA LEU A 429 59.22 78.44 -65.08
C LEU A 429 59.22 77.75 -66.47
N ALA A 430 58.25 76.87 -66.75
CA ALA A 430 58.07 76.25 -68.06
C ALA A 430 57.74 77.24 -69.19
N ASN A 431 57.20 78.42 -68.88
CA ASN A 431 56.99 79.49 -69.87
C ASN A 431 58.22 80.40 -70.01
N GLU A 432 59.04 80.50 -68.96
CA GLU A 432 60.33 81.21 -68.98
C GLU A 432 61.43 80.36 -69.64
N LEU A 433 61.20 79.05 -69.82
CA LEU A 433 62.15 78.07 -70.36
C LEU A 433 62.53 78.33 -71.83
N ASP A 434 61.63 78.85 -72.66
CA ASP A 434 61.93 79.21 -74.05
C ASP A 434 62.96 80.37 -74.12
N ASP A 435 62.85 81.36 -73.22
CA ASP A 435 63.85 82.44 -73.07
C ASP A 435 65.14 81.96 -72.37
N LEU A 436 65.06 80.87 -71.59
CA LEU A 436 66.17 80.30 -70.84
C LEU A 436 67.02 79.27 -71.61
N LEU A 437 66.72 78.95 -72.87
CA LEU A 437 67.46 77.93 -73.65
C LEU A 437 68.98 78.23 -73.79
N ASP A 438 69.40 79.49 -73.75
CA ASP A 438 70.82 79.87 -73.69
C ASP A 438 71.42 79.77 -72.27
N LEU A 439 70.59 79.81 -71.22
CA LEU A 439 70.97 79.60 -69.82
C LEU A 439 70.94 78.10 -69.43
N VAL A 440 70.27 77.23 -70.21
CA VAL A 440 70.15 75.78 -69.93
C VAL A 440 71.50 75.14 -69.65
N ARG A 441 72.55 75.47 -70.41
CA ARG A 441 73.92 74.93 -70.18
C ARG A 441 74.56 75.33 -68.85
N LEU A 442 74.07 76.39 -68.21
CA LEU A 442 74.46 76.78 -66.85
C LEU A 442 73.59 76.04 -65.82
N LYS A 443 72.29 75.89 -66.12
CA LYS A 443 71.34 75.14 -65.29
C LYS A 443 71.55 73.63 -65.29
N GLU A 444 72.14 73.02 -66.32
CA GLU A 444 72.49 71.59 -66.34
C GLU A 444 73.36 71.17 -65.14
N ALA A 445 74.31 72.03 -64.73
CA ALA A 445 75.12 71.80 -63.53
C ALA A 445 74.34 72.02 -62.21
N GLU A 446 73.36 72.92 -62.21
CA GLU A 446 72.48 73.19 -61.06
C GLU A 446 71.39 72.11 -60.92
N ILE A 447 70.97 71.46 -62.01
CA ILE A 447 70.04 70.33 -62.00
C ILE A 447 70.69 69.13 -61.30
N ALA A 448 71.96 68.82 -61.59
CA ALA A 448 72.68 67.75 -60.89
C ALA A 448 72.79 67.99 -59.37
N GLU A 449 72.92 69.25 -58.94
CA GLU A 449 72.87 69.63 -57.51
C GLU A 449 71.46 69.48 -56.93
N ASN A 450 70.41 69.91 -57.66
CA ASN A 450 69.02 69.76 -57.21
C ASN A 450 68.58 68.29 -57.14
N ASP A 451 68.98 67.45 -58.10
CA ASP A 451 68.71 66.01 -58.10
C ASP A 451 69.42 65.32 -56.91
N SER A 452 70.65 65.75 -56.59
CA SER A 452 71.35 65.34 -55.37
C SER A 452 70.63 65.77 -54.09
N GLN A 453 70.02 66.96 -54.06
CA GLN A 453 69.23 67.44 -52.92
C GLN A 453 67.88 66.72 -52.80
N ILE A 454 67.24 66.34 -53.92
CA ILE A 454 66.05 65.49 -53.94
C ILE A 454 66.39 64.11 -53.38
N GLN A 455 67.44 63.45 -53.89
CA GLN A 455 67.88 62.14 -53.39
C GLN A 455 68.21 62.19 -51.88
N ALA A 456 68.86 63.24 -51.40
CA ALA A 456 69.16 63.44 -49.97
C ALA A 456 67.93 63.78 -49.09
N ILE A 457 66.76 64.02 -49.69
CA ILE A 457 65.46 64.14 -49.00
C ILE A 457 64.72 62.81 -49.09
N ASP A 458 64.71 62.14 -50.24
CA ASP A 458 64.14 60.80 -50.41
C ASP A 458 64.82 59.76 -49.51
N GLU A 459 66.14 59.85 -49.28
CA GLU A 459 66.86 59.03 -48.29
C GLU A 459 66.41 59.33 -46.84
N LYS A 460 66.05 60.58 -46.51
CA LYS A 460 65.52 60.93 -45.18
C LYS A 460 64.10 60.39 -45.00
N ILE A 461 63.24 60.57 -46.01
CA ILE A 461 61.88 59.99 -46.03
C ILE A 461 61.98 58.47 -45.90
N SER A 462 62.90 57.82 -46.61
CA SER A 462 63.15 56.38 -46.52
C SER A 462 63.61 55.95 -45.12
N ASN A 463 64.51 56.71 -44.48
CA ASN A 463 64.94 56.42 -43.10
C ASN A 463 63.81 56.57 -42.08
N VAL A 464 62.99 57.62 -42.19
CA VAL A 464 61.80 57.83 -41.34
C VAL A 464 60.79 56.69 -41.53
N ILE A 465 60.54 56.27 -42.78
CA ILE A 465 59.69 55.11 -43.08
C ILE A 465 60.26 53.82 -42.48
N ASN A 466 61.58 53.60 -42.53
CA ASN A 466 62.22 52.42 -41.95
C ASN A 466 62.13 52.39 -40.41
N GLU A 467 62.28 53.54 -39.75
CA GLU A 467 62.10 53.66 -38.30
C GLU A 467 60.64 53.37 -37.89
N PHE A 468 59.67 53.95 -38.60
CA PHE A 468 58.24 53.67 -38.38
C PHE A 468 57.80 52.26 -38.78
N HIS A 469 58.44 51.62 -39.76
CA HIS A 469 58.16 50.21 -40.09
C HIS A 469 58.48 49.29 -38.89
N GLY A 470 59.48 49.64 -38.07
CA GLY A 470 59.79 48.93 -36.83
C GLY A 470 58.67 49.01 -35.80
N THR A 471 58.16 50.21 -35.52
CA THR A 471 57.05 50.41 -34.56
C THR A 471 55.75 49.82 -35.09
N GLN A 472 55.43 50.02 -36.37
CA GLN A 472 54.26 49.43 -37.03
C GLN A 472 54.28 47.90 -36.93
N SER A 473 55.40 47.25 -37.23
CA SER A 473 55.54 45.79 -37.12
C SER A 473 55.32 45.29 -35.69
N SER A 474 55.78 46.05 -34.68
CA SER A 474 55.53 45.71 -33.27
C SER A 474 54.05 45.85 -32.88
N ILE A 475 53.38 46.90 -33.37
CA ILE A 475 51.98 47.19 -33.06
C ILE A 475 51.04 46.21 -33.79
N ASP A 476 51.34 45.85 -35.03
CA ASP A 476 50.58 44.80 -35.72
C ASP A 476 50.83 43.42 -35.07
N MET A 477 52.03 43.14 -34.54
CA MET A 477 52.27 41.91 -33.78
C MET A 477 51.45 41.85 -32.48
N THR A 478 51.38 42.94 -31.70
CA THR A 478 50.53 42.96 -30.48
C THR A 478 49.05 42.93 -30.83
N HIS A 479 48.61 43.59 -31.91
CA HIS A 479 47.22 43.52 -32.39
C HIS A 479 46.81 42.11 -32.82
N ASN A 480 47.68 41.36 -33.52
CA ASN A 480 47.42 39.96 -33.85
C ASN A 480 47.36 39.07 -32.59
N ASN A 481 48.22 39.33 -31.59
CA ASN A 481 48.17 38.61 -30.31
C ASN A 481 46.88 38.90 -29.53
N LEU A 482 46.41 40.16 -29.51
CA LEU A 482 45.10 40.52 -28.94
C LEU A 482 43.95 39.82 -29.68
N GLN A 483 44.00 39.73 -31.00
CA GLN A 483 42.96 39.04 -31.77
C GLN A 483 42.89 37.54 -31.42
N LEU A 484 44.03 36.90 -31.18
CA LEU A 484 44.09 35.52 -30.68
C LEU A 484 43.57 35.41 -29.23
N ALA A 485 43.84 36.40 -28.38
CA ALA A 485 43.31 36.45 -27.01
C ALA A 485 41.78 36.64 -26.98
N LEU A 486 41.24 37.49 -27.83
CA LEU A 486 39.79 37.70 -28.01
C LEU A 486 39.10 36.39 -28.44
N SER A 487 39.58 35.72 -29.50
CA SER A 487 38.97 34.46 -29.93
C SER A 487 39.15 33.30 -28.93
N LYS A 488 40.19 33.36 -28.07
CA LYS A 488 40.29 32.47 -26.91
C LYS A 488 39.19 32.77 -25.88
N ILE A 489 38.98 34.03 -25.51
CA ILE A 489 37.91 34.48 -24.60
C ILE A 489 36.52 34.12 -25.14
N GLU A 490 36.28 34.26 -26.45
CA GLU A 490 35.04 33.82 -27.11
C GLU A 490 34.83 32.30 -26.92
N SER A 491 35.85 31.48 -27.18
CA SER A 491 35.76 30.02 -27.01
C SER A 491 35.61 29.58 -25.55
N GLU A 492 36.20 30.32 -24.60
CA GLU A 492 36.03 30.07 -23.16
C GLU A 492 34.63 30.50 -22.68
N THR A 493 34.06 31.54 -23.27
CA THR A 493 32.66 31.96 -23.05
C THR A 493 31.68 30.87 -23.50
N GLU A 494 31.85 30.33 -24.71
CA GLU A 494 31.01 29.24 -25.22
C GLU A 494 31.15 27.96 -24.36
N ALA A 495 32.38 27.61 -23.97
CA ALA A 495 32.62 26.46 -23.09
C ALA A 495 31.99 26.62 -21.69
N LEU A 496 31.95 27.83 -21.12
CA LEU A 496 31.26 28.10 -19.86
C LEU A 496 29.73 28.12 -20.03
N ALA A 497 29.20 28.56 -21.17
CA ALA A 497 27.77 28.48 -21.47
C ALA A 497 27.29 27.02 -21.58
N ILE A 498 28.07 26.15 -22.23
CA ILE A 498 27.81 24.70 -22.29
C ILE A 498 27.82 24.09 -20.88
N LYS A 499 28.88 24.34 -20.08
CA LYS A 499 28.96 23.85 -18.69
C LYS A 499 27.77 24.30 -17.83
N LYS A 500 27.28 25.53 -17.99
CA LYS A 500 26.08 26.01 -17.28
C LYS A 500 24.84 25.20 -17.67
N LYS A 501 24.64 24.98 -18.98
CA LYS A 501 23.55 24.12 -19.49
C LYS A 501 23.64 22.70 -18.92
N ASP A 502 24.83 22.11 -18.86
CA ASP A 502 25.03 20.75 -18.33
C ASP A 502 24.70 20.65 -16.82
N ILE A 503 24.96 21.71 -16.04
CA ILE A 503 24.55 21.80 -14.63
C ILE A 503 23.01 21.88 -14.52
N ASP A 504 22.38 22.73 -15.31
CA ASP A 504 20.93 22.95 -15.26
C ASP A 504 20.14 21.72 -15.76
N GLU A 505 20.66 21.01 -16.78
CA GLU A 505 20.09 19.75 -17.27
C GLU A 505 20.22 18.61 -16.23
N PHE A 506 21.32 18.56 -15.48
CA PHE A 506 21.52 17.63 -14.37
C PHE A 506 20.54 17.89 -13.21
N ILE A 507 20.33 19.16 -12.82
CA ILE A 507 19.34 19.54 -11.80
C ILE A 507 17.93 19.12 -12.25
N LEU A 508 17.54 19.43 -13.49
CA LEU A 508 16.22 19.09 -14.04
C LEU A 508 15.99 17.57 -14.05
N LEU A 509 17.00 16.77 -14.40
CA LEU A 509 16.93 15.31 -14.39
C LEU A 509 16.73 14.75 -12.98
N ALA A 510 17.43 15.30 -11.98
CA ALA A 510 17.30 14.92 -10.58
C ALA A 510 15.93 15.30 -9.99
N GLN A 511 15.43 16.51 -10.29
CA GLN A 511 14.09 16.96 -9.89
C GLN A 511 12.98 16.10 -10.49
N ASN A 512 13.10 15.71 -11.76
CA ASN A 512 12.19 14.77 -12.43
C ASN A 512 12.23 13.38 -11.77
N LYS A 513 13.43 12.83 -11.48
CA LYS A 513 13.58 11.56 -10.76
C LYS A 513 12.94 11.60 -9.37
N SER A 514 13.22 12.63 -8.58
CA SER A 514 12.64 12.81 -7.23
C SER A 514 11.11 12.95 -7.29
N SER A 515 10.58 13.68 -8.27
CA SER A 515 9.13 13.89 -8.40
C SER A 515 8.38 12.59 -8.69
N LYS A 516 8.90 11.75 -9.59
CA LYS A 516 8.36 10.40 -9.87
C LYS A 516 8.47 9.46 -8.67
N LEU A 517 9.55 9.55 -7.89
CA LEU A 517 9.70 8.75 -6.67
C LEU A 517 8.69 9.17 -5.59
N ARG A 518 8.41 10.47 -5.46
CA ARG A 518 7.35 11.00 -4.58
C ARG A 518 5.95 10.62 -5.06
N GLU A 519 5.71 10.58 -6.37
CA GLU A 519 4.46 10.09 -6.97
C GLU A 519 4.25 8.58 -6.66
N LEU A 520 5.26 7.74 -6.91
CA LEU A 520 5.22 6.31 -6.56
C LEU A 520 5.05 6.08 -5.05
N SER A 521 5.67 6.92 -4.22
CA SER A 521 5.51 6.90 -2.75
C SER A 521 4.05 7.18 -2.37
N ASN A 522 3.46 8.28 -2.84
CA ASN A 522 2.08 8.65 -2.56
C ASN A 522 1.09 7.57 -3.03
N ILE A 523 1.24 7.08 -4.26
CA ILE A 523 0.39 6.01 -4.81
C ILE A 523 0.44 4.75 -3.93
N SER A 524 1.63 4.37 -3.45
CA SER A 524 1.80 3.18 -2.60
C SER A 524 1.27 3.40 -1.18
N LEU A 525 1.33 4.65 -0.68
CA LEU A 525 0.76 5.04 0.60
C LEU A 525 -0.78 5.03 0.57
N ASP A 526 -1.39 5.46 -0.52
CA ASP A 526 -2.85 5.44 -0.70
C ASP A 526 -3.39 4.02 -0.97
N GLU A 527 -2.64 3.20 -1.70
CA GLU A 527 -2.87 1.75 -1.81
C GLU A 527 -2.78 1.08 -0.42
N ALA A 528 -1.83 1.49 0.42
CA ALA A 528 -1.72 0.99 1.78
C ALA A 528 -2.89 1.43 2.69
N LYS A 529 -3.41 2.65 2.55
CA LYS A 529 -4.60 3.13 3.27
C LYS A 529 -5.82 2.30 2.92
N THR A 530 -6.13 2.16 1.62
CA THR A 530 -7.29 1.39 1.15
C THR A 530 -7.22 -0.09 1.56
N CYS A 531 -6.04 -0.69 1.57
CA CYS A 531 -5.83 -2.02 2.15
C CYS A 531 -6.03 -2.04 3.68
N GLN A 532 -5.54 -1.03 4.40
CA GLN A 532 -5.67 -0.93 5.87
C GLN A 532 -7.13 -0.74 6.31
N ASP A 533 -7.92 0.02 5.55
CA ASP A 533 -9.35 0.20 5.76
C ASP A 533 -10.11 -1.11 5.50
N LEU A 534 -9.77 -1.82 4.41
CA LEU A 534 -10.34 -3.13 4.07
C LEU A 534 -10.02 -4.17 5.17
N VAL A 535 -8.81 -4.19 5.72
CA VAL A 535 -8.44 -4.97 6.91
C VAL A 535 -9.31 -4.61 8.12
N GLY A 536 -9.57 -3.32 8.34
CA GLY A 536 -10.46 -2.84 9.40
C GLY A 536 -11.88 -3.39 9.25
N LEU A 537 -12.44 -3.32 8.04
CA LEU A 537 -13.76 -3.86 7.70
C LEU A 537 -13.80 -5.39 7.90
N ARG A 538 -12.82 -6.14 7.37
CA ARG A 538 -12.77 -7.62 7.54
C ARG A 538 -12.67 -8.02 9.00
N LYS A 539 -11.85 -7.35 9.82
CA LYS A 539 -11.78 -7.58 11.28
C LYS A 539 -13.13 -7.34 11.95
N SER A 540 -13.83 -6.25 11.58
CA SER A 540 -15.12 -5.88 12.16
C SER A 540 -16.20 -6.95 11.90
N VAL A 541 -16.30 -7.44 10.66
CA VAL A 541 -17.25 -8.51 10.29
C VAL A 541 -16.81 -9.86 10.90
N ALA A 542 -15.51 -10.15 10.93
CA ALA A 542 -14.98 -11.37 11.56
C ALA A 542 -15.35 -11.46 13.04
N SER A 543 -15.18 -10.38 13.81
CA SER A 543 -15.60 -10.32 15.23
C SER A 543 -17.10 -10.58 15.42
N SER A 544 -17.95 -10.12 14.49
CA SER A 544 -19.39 -10.39 14.54
C SER A 544 -19.71 -11.88 14.29
N ILE A 545 -19.01 -12.52 13.34
CA ILE A 545 -19.12 -13.96 13.10
C ILE A 545 -18.66 -14.77 14.32
N LEU A 546 -17.49 -14.44 14.88
CA LEU A 546 -16.94 -15.12 16.06
C LEU A 546 -17.95 -15.10 17.22
N LYS A 547 -18.46 -13.91 17.57
CA LYS A 547 -19.47 -13.76 18.62
C LYS A 547 -20.71 -14.60 18.30
N SER A 548 -21.25 -14.53 17.09
CA SER A 548 -22.46 -15.30 16.72
C SER A 548 -22.28 -16.82 16.82
N ARG A 549 -21.04 -17.31 16.62
CA ARG A 549 -20.65 -18.72 16.79
C ARG A 549 -20.49 -19.08 18.27
N GLU A 550 -19.95 -18.19 19.07
CA GLU A 550 -19.86 -18.33 20.53
C GLU A 550 -21.26 -18.37 21.15
N ASP A 551 -22.13 -17.41 20.81
CA ASP A 551 -23.55 -17.35 21.22
C ASP A 551 -24.29 -18.67 20.85
N LYS A 552 -24.12 -19.17 19.61
CA LYS A 552 -24.67 -20.48 19.15
C LYS A 552 -24.23 -21.65 20.04
N VAL A 553 -22.94 -21.68 20.42
CA VAL A 553 -22.34 -22.78 21.21
C VAL A 553 -22.70 -22.69 22.69
N GLU A 554 -22.82 -21.48 23.24
CA GLU A 554 -23.30 -21.27 24.61
C GLU A 554 -24.76 -21.69 24.76
N LEU A 555 -25.63 -21.28 23.83
CA LEU A 555 -27.04 -21.69 23.79
C LEU A 555 -27.22 -23.21 23.61
N ALA A 556 -26.34 -23.88 22.85
CA ALA A 556 -26.37 -25.33 22.72
C ALA A 556 -26.03 -26.05 24.04
N LYS A 557 -25.02 -25.54 24.77
CA LYS A 557 -24.59 -26.10 26.06
C LYS A 557 -25.60 -25.84 27.18
N SER A 558 -26.26 -24.68 27.19
CA SER A 558 -27.31 -24.40 28.17
C SER A 558 -28.53 -25.29 27.91
N GLU A 559 -28.98 -25.43 26.66
CA GLU A 559 -30.05 -26.35 26.26
C GLU A 559 -29.74 -27.80 26.68
N GLU A 560 -28.54 -28.31 26.37
CA GLU A 560 -28.10 -29.66 26.80
C GLU A 560 -28.11 -29.82 28.33
N THR A 561 -27.58 -28.83 29.07
CA THR A 561 -27.55 -28.85 30.54
C THR A 561 -28.96 -28.88 31.14
N ILE A 562 -29.87 -28.05 30.62
CA ILE A 562 -31.25 -27.99 31.09
C ILE A 562 -32.00 -29.28 30.75
N LEU A 563 -31.75 -29.90 29.59
CA LEU A 563 -32.34 -31.19 29.24
C LEU A 563 -31.90 -32.32 30.20
N VAL A 564 -30.65 -32.30 30.68
CA VAL A 564 -30.18 -33.21 31.73
C VAL A 564 -30.87 -32.93 33.08
N GLU A 565 -31.05 -31.66 33.46
CA GLU A 565 -31.82 -31.29 34.66
C GLU A 565 -33.28 -31.77 34.59
N ILE A 566 -33.94 -31.61 33.43
CA ILE A 566 -35.30 -32.11 33.18
C ILE A 566 -35.37 -33.63 33.33
N GLN A 567 -34.38 -34.37 32.81
CA GLN A 567 -34.34 -35.83 32.91
C GLN A 567 -34.17 -36.29 34.37
N ILE A 568 -33.29 -35.63 35.13
CA ILE A 568 -33.10 -35.89 36.56
C ILE A 568 -34.38 -35.61 37.35
N LEU A 569 -35.04 -34.48 37.10
CA LEU A 569 -36.32 -34.13 37.74
C LEU A 569 -37.40 -35.17 37.43
N LYS A 570 -37.59 -35.55 36.15
CA LYS A 570 -38.56 -36.58 35.76
C LYS A 570 -38.27 -37.94 36.40
N GLN A 571 -36.99 -38.30 36.57
CA GLN A 571 -36.61 -39.51 37.31
C GLN A 571 -37.00 -39.42 38.79
N GLN A 572 -36.77 -38.27 39.44
CA GLN A 572 -37.21 -38.01 40.82
C GLN A 572 -38.74 -38.08 40.95
N THR A 573 -39.50 -37.51 40.00
CA THR A 573 -40.97 -37.63 39.99
C THR A 573 -41.41 -39.10 39.88
N SER A 574 -40.73 -39.91 39.06
CA SER A 574 -41.04 -41.34 38.93
C SER A 574 -40.81 -42.13 40.23
N ALA A 575 -39.69 -41.86 40.95
CA ALA A 575 -39.41 -42.47 42.24
C ALA A 575 -40.41 -42.04 43.34
N ALA A 576 -40.85 -40.77 43.31
CA ALA A 576 -41.91 -40.27 44.18
C ALA A 576 -43.27 -40.95 43.91
N ARG A 577 -43.63 -41.19 42.63
CA ARG A 577 -44.85 -41.94 42.28
C ARG A 577 -44.78 -43.41 42.72
N ASN A 578 -43.62 -44.06 42.60
CA ASN A 578 -43.45 -45.44 43.09
C ASN A 578 -43.62 -45.53 44.62
N THR A 579 -42.98 -44.65 45.39
CA THR A 579 -43.13 -44.63 46.86
C THR A 579 -44.55 -44.25 47.29
N LEU A 580 -45.24 -43.37 46.56
CA LEU A 580 -46.67 -43.08 46.75
C LEU A 580 -47.55 -44.33 46.55
N GLN A 581 -47.25 -45.15 45.54
CA GLN A 581 -47.95 -46.43 45.30
C GLN A 581 -47.67 -47.44 46.42
N GLU A 582 -46.43 -47.56 46.89
CA GLU A 582 -46.05 -48.41 48.02
C GLU A 582 -46.80 -48.03 49.29
N LEU A 583 -46.74 -46.77 49.73
CA LEU A 583 -47.47 -46.30 50.93
C LEU A 583 -48.99 -46.48 50.79
N SER A 584 -49.54 -46.25 49.60
CA SER A 584 -50.96 -46.48 49.33
C SER A 584 -51.37 -47.95 49.49
N SER A 585 -50.50 -48.90 49.11
CA SER A 585 -50.72 -50.33 49.33
C SER A 585 -50.65 -50.70 50.82
N VAL A 586 -49.71 -50.12 51.57
CA VAL A 586 -49.59 -50.33 53.03
C VAL A 586 -50.82 -49.79 53.76
N ARG A 587 -51.27 -48.58 53.41
CA ARG A 587 -52.51 -47.98 53.92
C ARG A 587 -53.73 -48.86 53.66
N ALA A 588 -53.87 -49.42 52.46
CA ALA A 588 -54.96 -50.34 52.12
C ALA A 588 -54.94 -51.63 52.98
N ASN A 589 -53.75 -52.21 53.21
CA ASN A 589 -53.58 -53.39 54.05
C ASN A 589 -53.95 -53.12 55.52
N ILE A 590 -53.49 -52.00 56.10
CA ILE A 590 -53.84 -51.63 57.49
C ILE A 590 -55.34 -51.29 57.60
N GLN A 591 -55.93 -50.68 56.57
CA GLN A 591 -57.37 -50.38 56.54
C GLN A 591 -58.22 -51.66 56.44
N GLN A 592 -57.73 -52.71 55.77
CA GLN A 592 -58.32 -54.05 55.83
C GLN A 592 -58.19 -54.67 57.24
N GLU A 593 -57.04 -54.52 57.91
CA GLU A 593 -56.89 -54.97 59.31
C GLU A 593 -57.90 -54.27 60.22
N VAL A 594 -58.00 -52.93 60.18
CA VAL A 594 -58.99 -52.13 60.93
C VAL A 594 -60.42 -52.62 60.67
N GLY A 595 -60.74 -52.98 59.43
CA GLY A 595 -62.01 -53.60 59.06
C GLY A 595 -62.26 -54.94 59.76
N SER A 596 -61.26 -55.83 59.77
CA SER A 596 -61.33 -57.14 60.43
C SER A 596 -61.42 -57.05 61.96
N LEU A 597 -60.64 -56.16 62.58
CA LEU A 597 -60.67 -55.86 64.01
C LEU A 597 -62.06 -55.33 64.42
N LYS A 598 -62.63 -54.42 63.62
CA LYS A 598 -63.98 -53.92 63.82
C LYS A 598 -65.03 -55.04 63.75
N GLN A 599 -64.98 -55.91 62.73
CA GLN A 599 -65.90 -57.05 62.63
C GLN A 599 -65.82 -57.99 63.83
N ARG A 600 -64.62 -58.23 64.38
CA ARG A 600 -64.45 -59.06 65.59
C ARG A 600 -65.00 -58.38 66.85
N ILE A 601 -64.80 -57.06 67.00
CA ILE A 601 -65.41 -56.27 68.09
C ILE A 601 -66.94 -56.27 67.96
N ASP A 602 -67.49 -56.04 66.76
CA ASP A 602 -68.93 -56.07 66.46
C ASP A 602 -69.57 -57.46 66.69
N PHE A 603 -68.78 -58.54 66.70
CA PHE A 603 -69.20 -59.88 67.12
C PHE A 603 -69.23 -60.01 68.65
N ILE A 604 -68.17 -59.57 69.34
CA ILE A 604 -68.08 -59.64 70.80
C ILE A 604 -69.18 -58.79 71.46
N ASP A 605 -69.48 -57.61 70.92
CA ASP A 605 -70.53 -56.73 71.44
C ASP A 605 -71.95 -57.30 71.27
N LYS A 606 -72.15 -58.26 70.37
CA LYS A 606 -73.41 -59.03 70.26
C LYS A 606 -73.41 -60.22 71.22
N ARG A 607 -72.30 -60.96 71.32
CA ARG A 607 -72.20 -62.18 72.15
C ARG A 607 -72.11 -61.90 73.65
N GLY A 608 -71.55 -60.75 74.06
CA GLY A 608 -71.43 -60.36 75.47
C GLY A 608 -72.78 -60.27 76.20
N PRO A 609 -73.77 -59.52 75.68
CA PRO A 609 -75.13 -59.49 76.24
C PRO A 609 -75.83 -60.86 76.28
N GLU A 610 -75.60 -61.73 75.29
CA GLU A 610 -76.13 -63.10 75.28
C GLU A 610 -75.54 -63.94 76.41
N LEU A 611 -74.21 -63.97 76.57
CA LEU A 611 -73.54 -64.66 77.68
C LEU A 611 -73.97 -64.11 79.04
N GLU A 612 -74.20 -62.80 79.16
CA GLU A 612 -74.70 -62.19 80.39
C GLU A 612 -76.15 -62.65 80.71
N ALA A 613 -76.98 -62.91 79.70
CA ALA A 613 -78.30 -63.51 79.85
C ALA A 613 -78.23 -65.02 80.18
N GLU A 614 -77.41 -65.78 79.46
CA GLU A 614 -77.16 -67.21 79.73
C GLU A 614 -76.65 -67.42 81.17
N LYS A 615 -75.72 -66.58 81.64
CA LYS A 615 -75.22 -66.57 83.02
C LYS A 615 -76.35 -66.38 84.03
N LYS A 616 -77.26 -65.43 83.78
CA LYS A 616 -78.42 -65.14 84.65
C LYS A 616 -79.39 -66.33 84.69
N VAL A 617 -79.64 -66.99 83.56
CA VAL A 617 -80.46 -68.21 83.49
C VAL A 617 -79.80 -69.37 84.24
N ALA A 618 -78.50 -69.62 84.04
CA ALA A 618 -77.75 -70.67 84.74
C ALA A 618 -77.72 -70.43 86.27
N ALA A 619 -77.57 -69.18 86.71
CA ALA A 619 -77.61 -68.80 88.13
C ALA A 619 -79.02 -68.96 88.72
N ALA A 620 -80.08 -68.57 87.99
CA ALA A 620 -81.46 -68.78 88.41
C ALA A 620 -81.82 -70.27 88.54
N ALA A 621 -81.29 -71.10 87.63
CA ALA A 621 -81.35 -72.56 87.70
C ALA A 621 -80.45 -73.18 88.79
N ARG A 622 -79.78 -72.36 89.63
CA ARG A 622 -78.83 -72.76 90.69
C ARG A 622 -77.61 -73.55 90.20
N ASN A 623 -77.32 -73.56 88.91
CA ASN A 623 -76.12 -74.17 88.35
C ASN A 623 -74.94 -73.19 88.42
N PHE A 624 -74.46 -72.94 89.64
CA PHE A 624 -73.38 -71.97 89.91
C PHE A 624 -72.05 -72.32 89.22
N LYS A 625 -71.80 -73.59 88.90
CA LYS A 625 -70.61 -73.99 88.12
C LYS A 625 -70.69 -73.46 86.70
N GLU A 626 -71.83 -73.66 86.03
CA GLU A 626 -72.03 -73.19 84.67
C GLU A 626 -72.14 -71.66 84.60
N ALA A 627 -72.82 -71.03 85.55
CA ALA A 627 -72.81 -69.57 85.67
C ALA A 627 -71.39 -69.01 85.89
N GLY A 628 -70.53 -69.70 86.65
CA GLY A 628 -69.11 -69.37 86.80
C GLY A 628 -68.30 -69.54 85.51
N ARG A 629 -68.57 -70.61 84.74
CA ARG A 629 -67.95 -70.86 83.43
C ARG A 629 -68.30 -69.74 82.43
N ILE A 630 -69.59 -69.42 82.30
CA ILE A 630 -70.09 -68.37 81.41
C ILE A 630 -69.58 -66.99 81.85
N ALA A 631 -69.47 -66.72 83.15
CA ALA A 631 -68.86 -65.48 83.65
C ALA A 631 -67.38 -65.35 83.29
N ALA A 632 -66.62 -66.46 83.31
CA ALA A 632 -65.23 -66.48 82.88
C ALA A 632 -65.10 -66.29 81.36
N GLU A 633 -65.98 -66.91 80.56
CA GLU A 633 -66.07 -66.74 79.11
C GLU A 633 -66.38 -65.29 78.72
N ALA A 634 -67.41 -64.68 79.33
CA ALA A 634 -67.75 -63.28 79.12
C ALA A 634 -66.62 -62.32 79.52
N LYS A 635 -65.92 -62.59 80.64
CA LYS A 635 -64.75 -61.80 81.04
C LYS A 635 -63.57 -61.97 80.07
N ALA A 636 -63.34 -63.17 79.55
CA ALA A 636 -62.30 -63.42 78.56
C ALA A 636 -62.57 -62.67 77.25
N LEU A 637 -63.81 -62.70 76.74
CA LEU A 637 -64.21 -61.92 75.56
C LEU A 637 -64.14 -60.41 75.79
N ASN A 638 -64.43 -59.91 77.00
CA ASN A 638 -64.25 -58.49 77.32
C ASN A 638 -62.77 -58.06 77.25
N VAL A 639 -61.87 -58.87 77.82
CA VAL A 639 -60.41 -58.62 77.72
C VAL A 639 -59.95 -58.76 76.26
N GLU A 640 -60.49 -59.71 75.49
CA GLU A 640 -60.23 -59.80 74.05
C GLU A 640 -60.64 -58.50 73.34
N LYS A 641 -61.87 -58.00 73.58
CA LYS A 641 -62.33 -56.72 73.03
C LYS A 641 -61.41 -55.55 73.42
N GLU A 642 -61.01 -55.42 74.69
CA GLU A 642 -60.11 -54.34 75.13
C GLU A 642 -58.76 -54.39 74.38
N THR A 643 -58.18 -55.59 74.20
CA THR A 643 -56.94 -55.73 73.41
C THR A 643 -57.12 -55.50 71.91
N LEU A 644 -58.25 -55.92 71.32
CA LEU A 644 -58.57 -55.68 69.91
C LEU A 644 -58.87 -54.21 69.64
N GLN A 645 -59.50 -53.52 70.59
CA GLN A 645 -59.81 -52.10 70.48
C GLN A 645 -58.53 -51.26 70.59
N SER A 646 -57.62 -51.57 71.52
CA SER A 646 -56.30 -50.92 71.57
C SER A 646 -55.47 -51.16 70.29
N LYS A 647 -55.51 -52.37 69.71
CA LYS A 647 -54.91 -52.65 68.39
C LYS A 647 -55.54 -51.81 67.28
N ARG A 648 -56.88 -51.71 67.25
CA ARG A 648 -57.61 -50.90 66.26
C ARG A 648 -57.26 -49.41 66.39
N GLU A 649 -57.17 -48.89 67.60
CA GLU A 649 -56.81 -47.50 67.87
C GLU A 649 -55.37 -47.21 67.40
N LYS A 650 -54.43 -48.13 67.63
CA LYS A 650 -53.07 -48.04 67.04
C LYS A 650 -53.12 -48.06 65.51
N ALA A 651 -53.80 -49.04 64.90
CA ALA A 651 -53.87 -49.18 63.45
C ALA A 651 -54.56 -48.00 62.75
N VAL A 652 -55.47 -47.29 63.42
CA VAL A 652 -56.01 -46.01 62.94
C VAL A 652 -54.96 -44.89 63.02
N SER A 653 -54.23 -44.77 64.12
CA SER A 653 -53.11 -43.80 64.22
C SER A 653 -51.99 -44.09 63.21
N ASP A 654 -51.72 -45.35 62.89
CA ASP A 654 -50.76 -45.75 61.85
C ASP A 654 -51.25 -45.34 60.45
N ILE A 655 -52.57 -45.37 60.18
CA ILE A 655 -53.17 -44.83 58.94
C ILE A 655 -53.09 -43.30 58.90
N GLU A 656 -53.39 -42.61 60.00
CA GLU A 656 -53.33 -41.13 60.08
C GLU A 656 -51.91 -40.62 59.79
N GLN A 657 -50.87 -41.31 60.27
CA GLN A 657 -49.48 -41.01 59.91
C GLN A 657 -49.22 -41.23 58.41
N LEU A 658 -49.63 -42.39 57.86
CA LEU A 658 -49.45 -42.69 56.44
C LEU A 658 -50.19 -41.73 55.50
N GLU A 659 -51.32 -41.15 55.93
CA GLU A 659 -52.07 -40.17 55.13
C GLU A 659 -51.33 -38.83 55.00
N GLU A 660 -50.66 -38.37 56.07
CA GLU A 660 -49.79 -37.18 56.01
C GLU A 660 -48.47 -37.47 55.26
N GLU A 661 -47.89 -38.68 55.36
CA GLU A 661 -46.73 -39.08 54.55
C GLU A 661 -47.08 -39.15 53.05
N ILE A 662 -48.23 -39.73 52.69
CA ILE A 662 -48.78 -39.77 51.33
C ILE A 662 -48.97 -38.35 50.79
N LYS A 663 -49.61 -37.47 51.56
CA LYS A 663 -49.82 -36.06 51.20
C LYS A 663 -48.49 -35.33 50.96
N GLY A 664 -47.52 -35.50 51.86
CA GLY A 664 -46.17 -34.94 51.72
C GLY A 664 -45.31 -35.56 50.61
N ILE A 665 -45.76 -36.60 49.92
CA ILE A 665 -45.19 -37.10 48.65
C ILE A 665 -45.97 -36.52 47.46
N VAL A 666 -47.30 -36.45 47.54
CA VAL A 666 -48.15 -35.82 46.51
C VAL A 666 -47.79 -34.36 46.30
N ASP A 667 -47.54 -33.60 47.37
CA ASP A 667 -47.13 -32.19 47.28
C ASP A 667 -45.77 -32.07 46.53
N LYS A 668 -44.79 -32.91 46.87
CA LYS A 668 -43.47 -32.96 46.18
C LYS A 668 -43.57 -33.36 44.71
N ILE A 669 -44.53 -34.22 44.34
CA ILE A 669 -44.77 -34.59 42.94
C ILE A 669 -45.23 -33.36 42.15
N HIS A 670 -46.20 -32.59 42.67
CA HIS A 670 -46.66 -31.35 42.02
C HIS A 670 -45.57 -30.27 41.96
N GLU A 671 -44.77 -30.12 43.02
CA GLU A 671 -43.59 -29.22 43.01
C GLU A 671 -42.57 -29.63 41.93
N SER A 672 -42.26 -30.94 41.85
CA SER A 672 -41.35 -31.50 40.84
C SER A 672 -41.87 -31.32 39.41
N GLU A 673 -43.17 -31.53 39.17
CA GLU A 673 -43.81 -31.32 37.87
C GLU A 673 -43.83 -29.84 37.46
N GLY A 674 -44.05 -28.93 38.42
CA GLY A 674 -43.94 -27.49 38.19
C GLY A 674 -42.53 -27.04 37.82
N LEU A 675 -41.50 -27.61 38.48
CA LEU A 675 -40.10 -27.35 38.14
C LEU A 675 -39.72 -27.92 36.75
N VAL A 676 -40.24 -29.09 36.39
CA VAL A 676 -40.07 -29.66 35.04
C VAL A 676 -40.62 -28.70 33.97
N LEU A 677 -41.84 -28.19 34.13
CA LEU A 677 -42.45 -27.27 33.15
C LEU A 677 -41.69 -25.93 33.03
N LEU A 678 -41.16 -25.41 34.14
CA LEU A 678 -40.31 -24.21 34.12
C LEU A 678 -39.00 -24.46 33.36
N LYS A 679 -38.35 -25.60 33.61
CA LYS A 679 -37.11 -25.99 32.94
C LYS A 679 -37.32 -26.32 31.46
N GLU A 680 -38.45 -26.93 31.09
CA GLU A 680 -38.81 -27.16 29.69
C GLU A 680 -39.02 -25.84 28.93
N LYS A 681 -39.63 -24.81 29.55
CA LYS A 681 -39.70 -23.46 28.97
C LYS A 681 -38.30 -22.82 28.82
N GLU A 682 -37.39 -23.02 29.77
CA GLU A 682 -36.01 -22.52 29.71
C GLU A 682 -35.21 -23.17 28.56
N ALA A 683 -35.29 -24.50 28.42
CA ALA A 683 -34.70 -25.24 27.30
C ALA A 683 -35.32 -24.84 25.95
N ALA A 684 -36.64 -24.71 25.88
CA ALA A 684 -37.34 -24.28 24.67
C ALA A 684 -36.92 -22.85 24.25
N MET A 685 -36.70 -21.94 25.20
CA MET A 685 -36.18 -20.60 24.91
C MET A 685 -34.75 -20.63 24.36
N ALA A 686 -33.85 -21.39 24.98
CA ALA A 686 -32.48 -21.58 24.49
C ALA A 686 -32.46 -22.18 23.07
N GLY A 687 -33.26 -23.24 22.85
CA GLY A 687 -33.44 -23.88 21.56
C GLY A 687 -34.03 -22.96 20.49
N CYS A 688 -35.02 -22.13 20.83
CA CYS A 688 -35.57 -21.12 19.92
C CYS A 688 -34.49 -20.13 19.46
N LYS A 689 -33.69 -19.58 20.39
CA LYS A 689 -32.59 -18.65 20.06
C LYS A 689 -31.54 -19.35 19.17
N ARG A 690 -31.11 -20.57 19.54
CA ARG A 690 -30.16 -21.37 18.76
C ARG A 690 -30.66 -21.70 17.35
N LEU A 691 -31.93 -22.09 17.20
CA LEU A 691 -32.53 -22.41 15.90
C LEU A 691 -32.64 -21.19 14.99
N ARG A 692 -32.93 -20.00 15.54
CA ARG A 692 -32.89 -18.73 14.79
C ARG A 692 -31.47 -18.42 14.30
N LEU A 693 -30.43 -18.64 15.13
CA LEU A 693 -29.02 -18.49 14.71
C LEU A 693 -28.64 -19.50 13.61
N VAL A 694 -29.10 -20.75 13.69
CA VAL A 694 -28.92 -21.77 12.65
C VAL A 694 -29.60 -21.35 11.33
N ALA A 695 -30.82 -20.80 11.39
CA ALA A 695 -31.51 -20.28 10.20
C ALA A 695 -30.79 -19.09 9.56
N ALA A 696 -30.26 -18.16 10.38
CA ALA A 696 -29.50 -17.01 9.90
C ALA A 696 -28.16 -17.43 9.26
N ALA A 697 -27.45 -18.39 9.87
CA ALA A 697 -26.26 -18.99 9.27
C ALA A 697 -26.57 -19.68 7.93
N ALA A 698 -27.64 -20.50 7.86
CA ALA A 698 -28.05 -21.16 6.62
C ALA A 698 -28.43 -20.16 5.51
N ARG A 699 -29.05 -19.01 5.85
CA ARG A 699 -29.27 -17.90 4.91
C ARG A 699 -27.97 -17.29 4.40
N ALA A 700 -26.99 -17.10 5.26
CA ALA A 700 -25.71 -16.50 4.91
C ALA A 700 -24.87 -17.40 4.00
N GLU A 701 -24.86 -18.72 4.26
CA GLU A 701 -24.27 -19.71 3.36
C GLU A 701 -25.04 -19.79 2.04
N ARG A 702 -26.37 -19.65 2.04
CA ARG A 702 -27.18 -19.57 0.82
C ARG A 702 -26.78 -18.37 -0.05
N THR A 703 -26.55 -17.20 0.54
CA THR A 703 -26.09 -16.02 -0.21
C THR A 703 -24.74 -16.31 -0.87
N ALA A 704 -23.78 -16.90 -0.13
CA ALA A 704 -22.50 -17.29 -0.71
C ALA A 704 -22.62 -18.37 -1.81
N ALA A 705 -23.47 -19.38 -1.63
CA ALA A 705 -23.74 -20.38 -2.66
C ALA A 705 -24.28 -19.73 -3.94
N LEU A 706 -25.21 -18.77 -3.83
CA LEU A 706 -25.79 -18.06 -4.97
C LEU A 706 -24.78 -17.14 -5.67
N GLU A 707 -23.93 -16.42 -4.94
CA GLU A 707 -22.85 -15.61 -5.52
C GLU A 707 -21.77 -16.46 -6.21
N MET A 708 -21.51 -17.68 -5.70
CA MET A 708 -20.66 -18.68 -6.35
C MET A 708 -21.36 -19.47 -7.46
N GLY A 709 -22.63 -19.16 -7.78
CA GLY A 709 -23.42 -19.80 -8.85
C GLY A 709 -24.08 -21.14 -8.51
N ASP A 710 -23.90 -21.65 -7.29
CA ASP A 710 -24.45 -22.92 -6.81
C ASP A 710 -25.91 -22.79 -6.37
N THR A 711 -26.79 -22.67 -7.36
CA THR A 711 -28.25 -22.56 -7.16
C THR A 711 -28.87 -23.78 -6.50
N GLU A 712 -28.30 -24.97 -6.68
CA GLU A 712 -28.77 -26.21 -6.04
C GLU A 712 -28.55 -26.16 -4.51
N GLU A 713 -27.32 -25.86 -4.07
CA GLU A 713 -27.03 -25.75 -2.64
C GLU A 713 -27.74 -24.54 -2.03
N GLY A 714 -27.87 -23.43 -2.77
CA GLY A 714 -28.67 -22.27 -2.36
C GLY A 714 -30.16 -22.58 -2.15
N GLU A 715 -30.73 -23.51 -2.93
CA GLU A 715 -32.09 -24.04 -2.71
C GLU A 715 -32.18 -24.98 -1.49
N ILE A 716 -31.14 -25.79 -1.25
CA ILE A 716 -31.11 -26.71 -0.12
C ILE A 716 -30.95 -25.96 1.20
N LEU A 717 -30.05 -24.98 1.25
CA LEU A 717 -29.84 -24.12 2.42
C LEU A 717 -31.08 -23.24 2.72
N LEU A 718 -31.86 -22.84 1.71
CA LEU A 718 -33.16 -22.21 1.93
C LEU A 718 -34.14 -23.14 2.65
N LYS A 719 -34.14 -24.43 2.30
CA LYS A 719 -34.98 -25.47 2.94
C LYS A 719 -34.50 -25.77 4.36
N GLU A 720 -33.19 -25.84 4.60
CA GLU A 720 -32.63 -25.99 5.96
C GLU A 720 -33.02 -24.79 6.85
N ALA A 721 -32.87 -23.55 6.36
CA ALA A 721 -33.27 -22.35 7.10
C ALA A 721 -34.78 -22.35 7.45
N ALA A 722 -35.65 -22.64 6.48
CA ALA A 722 -37.09 -22.71 6.69
C ALA A 722 -37.51 -23.82 7.68
N VAL A 723 -36.79 -24.97 7.70
CA VAL A 723 -37.02 -26.04 8.68
C VAL A 723 -36.59 -25.62 10.09
N ALA A 724 -35.46 -24.91 10.23
CA ALA A 724 -35.03 -24.37 11.52
C ALA A 724 -36.03 -23.31 12.06
N GLU A 725 -36.56 -22.45 11.20
CA GLU A 725 -37.60 -21.47 11.56
C GLU A 725 -38.99 -22.05 11.79
N SER A 726 -39.33 -23.20 11.19
CA SER A 726 -40.51 -23.95 11.62
C SER A 726 -40.29 -24.42 13.05
N LYS A 727 -39.24 -25.20 13.31
CA LYS A 727 -38.96 -25.74 14.66
C LYS A 727 -38.88 -24.66 15.74
N ALA A 728 -38.33 -23.48 15.42
CA ALA A 728 -38.30 -22.35 16.36
C ALA A 728 -39.70 -21.78 16.66
N ARG A 729 -40.60 -21.70 15.67
CA ARG A 729 -41.99 -21.29 15.87
C ARG A 729 -42.81 -22.39 16.56
N ASP A 730 -42.62 -23.64 16.17
CA ASP A 730 -43.28 -24.81 16.74
C ASP A 730 -42.98 -24.92 18.26
N LEU A 731 -41.72 -24.71 18.67
CA LEU A 731 -41.32 -24.61 20.08
C LEU A 731 -41.89 -23.37 20.79
N GLN A 732 -41.88 -22.21 20.11
CA GLN A 732 -42.41 -20.96 20.68
C GLN A 732 -43.91 -21.04 20.96
N GLU A 733 -44.69 -21.66 20.06
CA GLU A 733 -46.13 -21.90 20.18
C GLU A 733 -46.43 -22.99 21.23
N THR A 734 -45.66 -24.10 21.25
CA THR A 734 -45.84 -25.19 22.23
C THR A 734 -45.68 -24.74 23.69
N TYR A 735 -44.88 -23.70 23.93
CA TYR A 735 -44.51 -23.24 25.27
C TYR A 735 -44.97 -21.81 25.61
N ASP A 736 -45.84 -21.17 24.81
CA ASP A 736 -46.28 -19.77 24.98
C ASP A 736 -45.10 -18.81 25.30
N LEU A 737 -44.05 -18.83 24.47
CA LEU A 737 -42.87 -17.98 24.67
C LEU A 737 -43.04 -16.61 23.98
N GLU A 738 -42.84 -15.52 24.72
CA GLU A 738 -42.93 -14.17 24.15
C GLU A 738 -41.87 -13.92 23.05
N PRO A 739 -42.23 -13.23 21.96
CA PRO A 739 -41.28 -12.87 20.91
C PRO A 739 -40.35 -11.74 21.38
N GLU A 740 -39.10 -12.06 21.70
CA GLU A 740 -38.05 -11.06 21.94
C GLU A 740 -37.75 -10.21 20.68
N GLU A 741 -38.43 -9.06 20.54
CA GLU A 741 -38.22 -8.10 19.45
C GLU A 741 -36.79 -7.52 19.38
N GLU A 742 -36.01 -7.63 20.45
CA GLU A 742 -34.61 -7.20 20.48
C GLU A 742 -33.67 -8.17 19.73
N HIS A 743 -33.95 -9.48 19.79
CA HIS A 743 -33.09 -10.48 19.16
C HIS A 743 -33.29 -10.55 17.64
N GLU A 744 -34.49 -10.25 17.11
CA GLU A 744 -34.68 -10.20 15.64
C GLU A 744 -33.81 -9.11 14.97
N LYS A 745 -33.53 -8.01 15.68
CA LYS A 745 -32.70 -6.90 15.18
C LYS A 745 -31.21 -7.24 15.15
N THR A 746 -30.73 -8.08 16.07
CA THR A 746 -29.33 -8.55 16.07
C THR A 746 -29.09 -9.76 15.17
N LEU A 747 -30.10 -10.62 14.97
CA LEU A 747 -30.03 -11.77 14.05
C LEU A 747 -30.14 -11.42 12.55
N GLY A 748 -30.57 -10.20 12.21
CA GLY A 748 -30.85 -9.80 10.82
C GLY A 748 -29.63 -9.81 9.88
N HIS A 749 -28.41 -9.79 10.41
CA HIS A 749 -27.17 -9.71 9.63
C HIS A 749 -26.22 -10.85 10.00
N PHE A 750 -26.17 -11.86 9.12
CA PHE A 750 -25.23 -12.97 9.15
C PHE A 750 -24.57 -13.09 7.78
N VAL A 751 -23.28 -13.44 7.76
CA VAL A 751 -22.46 -13.52 6.54
C VAL A 751 -21.60 -14.78 6.59
N SER A 752 -21.49 -15.49 5.46
CA SER A 752 -20.59 -16.66 5.34
C SER A 752 -19.14 -16.20 5.20
N ILE A 753 -18.23 -16.92 5.83
CA ILE A 753 -16.79 -16.66 5.71
C ILE A 753 -16.33 -16.77 4.24
N THR A 754 -16.89 -17.71 3.46
CA THR A 754 -16.63 -17.84 2.02
C THR A 754 -16.93 -16.54 1.25
N LEU A 755 -17.90 -15.76 1.73
CA LEU A 755 -18.30 -14.51 1.11
C LEU A 755 -17.26 -13.41 1.40
N ILE A 756 -16.95 -13.17 2.68
CA ILE A 756 -15.97 -12.15 3.11
C ILE A 756 -14.61 -12.35 2.44
N THR A 757 -14.21 -13.61 2.23
CA THR A 757 -12.94 -13.95 1.59
C THR A 757 -12.89 -13.62 0.10
N ASN A 758 -14.04 -13.60 -0.59
CA ASN A 758 -14.13 -13.29 -2.02
C ASN A 758 -14.58 -11.85 -2.31
N LEU A 759 -15.24 -11.16 -1.38
CA LEU A 759 -15.71 -9.79 -1.55
C LEU A 759 -14.57 -8.75 -1.54
N ALA A 760 -14.71 -7.74 -2.40
CA ALA A 760 -13.82 -6.58 -2.53
C ALA A 760 -14.37 -5.34 -1.79
N GLY A 761 -13.53 -4.31 -1.65
CA GLY A 761 -13.71 -3.16 -0.75
C GLY A 761 -15.12 -2.58 -0.66
N LYS A 762 -15.74 -2.16 -1.78
CA LYS A 762 -17.09 -1.56 -1.77
C LYS A 762 -18.17 -2.49 -1.21
N HIS A 763 -18.26 -3.72 -1.68
CA HIS A 763 -19.25 -4.68 -1.21
C HIS A 763 -18.99 -5.12 0.24
N LEU A 764 -17.73 -5.17 0.67
CA LEU A 764 -17.38 -5.39 2.07
C LEU A 764 -17.79 -4.19 2.96
N ALA A 765 -17.69 -2.96 2.46
CA ALA A 765 -18.13 -1.75 3.18
C ALA A 765 -19.66 -1.66 3.27
N GLU A 766 -20.38 -1.91 2.17
CA GLU A 766 -21.84 -2.04 2.13
C GLU A 766 -22.32 -3.11 3.14
N MET A 767 -21.64 -4.25 3.15
CA MET A 767 -21.89 -5.35 4.08
C MET A 767 -21.62 -4.95 5.53
N ALA A 768 -20.46 -4.36 5.85
CA ALA A 768 -20.12 -3.92 7.20
C ALA A 768 -21.10 -2.85 7.75
N ALA A 769 -21.56 -1.93 6.88
CA ALA A 769 -22.55 -0.93 7.25
C ALA A 769 -23.89 -1.56 7.70
N SER A 770 -24.29 -2.71 7.11
CA SER A 770 -25.52 -3.41 7.52
C SER A 770 -25.48 -3.91 8.97
N PHE A 771 -24.30 -4.22 9.50
CA PHE A 771 -24.11 -4.59 10.91
C PHE A 771 -24.12 -3.40 11.89
N ASN A 772 -24.28 -2.16 11.42
CA ASN A 772 -24.07 -0.92 12.20
C ASN A 772 -22.63 -0.76 12.75
N LEU A 773 -21.65 -1.35 12.05
CA LEU A 773 -20.22 -1.22 12.37
C LEU A 773 -19.67 0.13 11.87
N PRO A 774 -18.58 0.66 12.45
CA PRO A 774 -18.07 2.00 12.11
C PRO A 774 -17.74 2.13 10.62
N SER A 775 -18.36 3.13 9.98
CA SER A 775 -18.24 3.38 8.55
C SER A 775 -16.87 3.99 8.19
N VAL A 776 -16.13 3.31 7.33
CA VAL A 776 -15.07 3.94 6.51
C VAL A 776 -15.73 4.83 5.45
N ASP A 777 -15.08 5.92 5.05
CA ASP A 777 -15.54 6.76 3.95
C ASP A 777 -15.45 6.02 2.60
N VAL A 778 -16.61 5.52 2.14
CA VAL A 778 -16.76 4.74 0.90
C VAL A 778 -16.37 5.56 -0.35
N SER A 779 -16.20 6.88 -0.22
CA SER A 779 -15.70 7.76 -1.28
C SER A 779 -14.24 7.50 -1.69
N GLN A 780 -13.49 6.72 -0.91
CA GLN A 780 -12.06 6.44 -1.10
C GLN A 780 -11.74 4.96 -1.40
N LEU A 781 -12.77 4.10 -1.44
CA LEU A 781 -12.71 2.69 -1.88
C LEU A 781 -13.24 2.52 -3.31
#